data_AF-A0A9D2KAZ5-F1
#
_entry.id   AF-A0A9D2KAZ5-F1
#
_cell.length_a   1.000
_cell.length_b   1.000
_cell.length_c   1.000
_cell.angle_alpha   90.00
_cell.angle_beta   90.00
_cell.angle_gamma   90.00
#
_symmetry.space_group_name_H-M   'P 1'
#
loop_
_entity.id
_entity.type
_entity.pdbx_description
1 polymer ?
#
loop_
_entity_poly.entity_id
_entity_poly.type
_entity_poly.pdbx_seq_one_letter_code
_entity_poly.pdbx_strand_id
1 'polypeptide(L)'
;MKQLINKPCRALMAIIAASLAFVAVLGSCSGYDDTELKNSVAELGDRLTALESLRDGIQADIDGLQALVENLESGSTITKVDSTADGFTIYFANPADTVKVSNGAKGDKGDKGDKGEAGQPGIAGEDAPSVIVKYDETDQKYYWGLKNSDGTEDFIKVSGNKVPVASGNLTVELNDNDEWVIKVDGQQIGDPIPSVSSNVYIQGVTIDKEAGTVTLKINDEVSLTYDLTVELSLIFGTEEEPVSVLFFEYGVPQEVSYVLAAPEEATMTITKPEGWKVTNNTADSKLTIIPPTEEVKDYAELEGNISILLTNPADGSSAISSLGVVIGEEPEITVTVGGEPVDAETVQTFYAGAPVEYSYSLTPAGTEVTFNAPQGWTLTPAEGATSFTLEAPAEGMGATEGEVTATVGSGLSEVTVLLFSVKAVYGLENEPEISELGKPEAGWYLYSDGRWYEEYYPFKEVVGVIFWVAGEGEGHTDPELVKALSDSPYKFHGLAVSIENAPGGTCLWSTFGIADWLESASTISDNTVLVGSADDENNLAKAYGYTNTLVMKQCYEEYVPGAGVMMKVIEGLESYGTEVPEHTSGWYIPSGQEYVMLCGGAPVEKPIEGGFGTDNIAVVNASLSALGSEMASEVTNLWLSHGNATPRYAWYGQSGTIGITKSASKNVRPILAF
;
A
#
# COMPACT_ATOMS: atom_id res chain seq x y z
N MET A 1 -2.05 46.49 104.49
CA MET A 1 -2.23 47.34 103.28
C MET A 1 -1.52 46.65 102.13
N LYS A 2 -2.14 46.12 101.09
CA LYS A 2 -3.49 46.23 100.58
C LYS A 2 -3.83 44.85 100.01
N GLN A 3 -4.75 44.14 100.69
CA GLN A 3 -5.66 43.24 100.00
C GLN A 3 -6.39 44.07 98.92
N LEU A 4 -6.88 43.39 97.87
CA LEU A 4 -7.66 43.97 96.77
C LEU A 4 -6.86 44.73 95.70
N ILE A 5 -6.07 44.03 94.88
CA ILE A 5 -6.29 44.01 93.40
C ILE A 5 -6.25 42.53 92.98
N ASN A 6 -7.11 41.80 93.66
CA ASN A 6 -7.52 40.43 93.47
C ASN A 6 -8.91 40.56 92.84
N LYS A 7 -9.07 40.14 91.59
CA LYS A 7 -10.25 39.42 91.08
C LYS A 7 -10.30 39.32 89.54
N PRO A 8 -10.09 40.39 88.73
CA PRO A 8 -10.18 40.22 87.28
C PRO A 8 -8.94 39.55 86.66
N CYS A 9 -7.72 39.75 87.20
CA CYS A 9 -6.52 39.07 86.72
C CYS A 9 -6.49 37.55 87.00
N ARG A 10 -7.21 37.07 88.02
CA ARG A 10 -7.26 35.63 88.35
C ARG A 10 -8.37 34.90 87.61
N ALA A 11 -9.53 35.54 87.42
CA ALA A 11 -10.60 34.97 86.60
C ALA A 11 -10.23 34.96 85.12
N LEU A 12 -9.60 36.03 84.59
CA LEU A 12 -9.15 36.08 83.20
C LEU A 12 -7.99 35.11 82.95
N MET A 13 -7.00 35.01 83.86
CA MET A 13 -5.96 33.98 83.74
C MET A 13 -6.50 32.56 83.93
N ALA A 14 -7.51 32.35 84.78
CA ALA A 14 -8.15 31.03 84.94
C ALA A 14 -8.97 30.65 83.71
N ILE A 15 -9.63 31.60 83.04
CA ILE A 15 -10.35 31.36 81.79
C ILE A 15 -9.36 31.11 80.65
N ILE A 16 -8.27 31.89 80.53
CA ILE A 16 -7.22 31.65 79.53
C ILE A 16 -6.51 30.32 79.79
N ALA A 17 -6.19 30.00 81.05
CA ALA A 17 -5.58 28.73 81.43
C ALA A 17 -6.55 27.55 81.27
N ALA A 18 -7.86 27.74 81.53
CA ALA A 18 -8.88 26.72 81.26
C ALA A 18 -9.12 26.54 79.76
N SER A 19 -9.00 27.61 78.95
CA SER A 19 -9.07 27.54 77.49
C SER A 19 -7.84 26.86 76.91
N LEU A 20 -6.64 27.18 77.42
CA LEU A 20 -5.40 26.50 77.05
C LEU A 20 -5.39 25.05 77.52
N ALA A 21 -5.93 24.77 78.71
CA ALA A 21 -6.07 23.41 79.23
C ALA A 21 -7.13 22.63 78.45
N PHE A 22 -8.21 23.25 77.99
CA PHE A 22 -9.23 22.62 77.15
C PHE A 22 -8.70 22.35 75.74
N VAL A 23 -7.92 23.28 75.16
CA VAL A 23 -7.21 23.07 73.88
C VAL A 23 -6.08 22.04 74.03
N ALA A 24 -5.41 21.96 75.18
CA ALA A 24 -4.43 20.91 75.48
C ALA A 24 -5.07 19.54 75.76
N VAL A 25 -6.32 19.51 76.26
CA VAL A 25 -7.11 18.27 76.44
C VAL A 25 -7.71 17.80 75.11
N LEU A 26 -8.09 18.70 74.20
CA LEU A 26 -8.50 18.34 72.83
C LEU A 26 -7.30 18.05 71.91
N GLY A 27 -6.13 18.65 72.17
CA GLY A 27 -4.86 18.33 71.51
C GLY A 27 -4.17 17.05 72.03
N SER A 28 -4.63 16.54 73.18
CA SER A 28 -4.26 15.21 73.70
C SER A 28 -4.98 14.05 72.99
N CYS A 29 -5.72 14.31 71.91
CA CYS A 29 -6.16 13.29 70.95
C CYS A 29 -5.16 13.11 69.79
N SER A 30 -3.86 13.04 70.08
CA SER A 30 -2.81 12.84 69.05
C SER A 30 -1.96 11.59 69.28
N GLY A 31 -2.46 10.61 70.05
CA GLY A 31 -1.70 9.41 70.40
C GLY A 31 -2.40 8.07 70.16
N TYR A 32 -3.45 8.00 69.33
CA TYR A 32 -3.87 6.70 68.82
C TYR A 32 -3.00 6.39 67.59
N ASP A 33 -1.85 5.80 67.86
CA ASP A 33 -0.96 5.24 66.84
C ASP A 33 -1.52 3.88 66.41
N ASP A 34 -2.36 3.89 65.38
CA ASP A 34 -2.96 2.70 64.78
C ASP A 34 -2.16 2.16 63.60
N THR A 35 -0.90 2.60 63.45
CA THR A 35 -0.01 2.20 62.36
C THR A 35 0.18 0.68 62.35
N GLU A 36 0.35 0.06 63.52
CA GLU A 36 0.50 -1.39 63.64
C GLU A 36 -0.76 -2.14 63.19
N LEU A 37 -1.95 -1.65 63.59
CA LEU A 37 -3.22 -2.26 63.19
C LEU A 37 -3.48 -2.10 61.68
N LYS A 38 -3.17 -0.94 61.10
CA LYS A 38 -3.27 -0.68 59.66
C LYS A 38 -2.32 -1.56 58.86
N ASN A 39 -1.10 -1.76 59.36
CA ASN A 39 -0.13 -2.66 58.73
C ASN A 39 -0.61 -4.12 58.78
N SER A 40 -1.12 -4.61 59.92
CA SER A 40 -1.67 -5.96 60.00
C SER A 40 -2.91 -6.15 59.11
N VAL A 41 -3.78 -5.14 59.00
CA VAL A 41 -4.94 -5.20 58.09
C VAL A 41 -4.50 -5.21 56.63
N ALA A 42 -3.48 -4.43 56.26
CA ALA A 42 -2.90 -4.47 54.93
C ALA A 42 -2.28 -5.84 54.62
N GLU A 43 -1.49 -6.39 55.55
CA GLU A 43 -0.86 -7.71 55.42
C GLU A 43 -1.90 -8.85 55.31
N LEU A 44 -3.00 -8.77 56.06
CA LEU A 44 -4.13 -9.71 55.93
C LEU A 44 -4.81 -9.58 54.57
N GLY A 45 -4.96 -8.36 54.04
CA GLY A 45 -5.48 -8.12 52.69
C GLY A 45 -4.59 -8.71 51.60
N ASP A 46 -3.26 -8.58 51.74
CA ASP A 46 -2.29 -9.15 50.81
C ASP A 46 -2.30 -10.69 50.86
N ARG A 47 -2.37 -11.28 52.06
CA ARG A 47 -2.49 -12.73 52.25
C ARG A 47 -3.79 -13.29 51.67
N LEU A 48 -4.91 -12.61 51.86
CA LEU A 48 -6.20 -13.01 51.29
C LEU A 48 -6.14 -13.00 49.77
N THR A 49 -5.59 -11.93 49.18
CA THR A 49 -5.40 -11.83 47.72
C THR A 49 -4.53 -12.96 47.17
N ALA A 50 -3.47 -13.33 47.89
CA ALA A 50 -2.61 -14.45 47.52
C ALA A 50 -3.33 -15.80 47.63
N LEU A 51 -4.16 -16.00 48.66
CA LEU A 51 -4.96 -17.21 48.85
C LEU A 51 -6.06 -17.35 47.79
N GLU A 52 -6.74 -16.26 47.44
CA GLU A 52 -7.73 -16.24 46.36
C GLU A 52 -7.09 -16.56 45.00
N SER A 53 -5.93 -15.97 44.70
CA SER A 53 -5.18 -16.29 43.48
C SER A 53 -4.73 -17.75 43.45
N LEU A 54 -4.30 -18.30 44.59
CA LEU A 54 -3.94 -19.70 44.73
C LEU A 54 -5.15 -20.63 44.53
N ARG A 55 -6.31 -20.26 45.08
CA ARG A 55 -7.58 -21.00 44.92
C ARG A 55 -7.93 -21.15 43.44
N ASP A 56 -7.87 -20.04 42.72
CA ASP A 56 -8.24 -20.00 41.31
C ASP A 56 -7.25 -20.79 40.45
N GLY A 57 -5.96 -20.77 40.79
CA GLY A 57 -4.95 -21.64 40.17
C GLY A 57 -5.21 -23.12 40.40
N ILE A 58 -5.48 -23.52 41.65
CA ILE A 58 -5.82 -24.91 42.00
C ILE A 58 -7.09 -25.36 41.27
N GLN A 59 -8.11 -24.51 41.18
CA GLN A 59 -9.35 -24.84 40.47
C GLN A 59 -9.10 -25.01 38.96
N ALA A 60 -8.31 -24.13 38.34
CA ALA A 60 -7.95 -24.27 36.93
C ALA A 60 -7.16 -25.56 36.65
N ASP A 61 -6.28 -25.97 37.56
CA ASP A 61 -5.52 -27.23 37.43
C ASP A 61 -6.39 -28.47 37.61
N ILE A 62 -7.37 -28.44 38.53
CA ILE A 62 -8.38 -29.50 38.69
C ILE A 62 -9.16 -29.67 37.38
N ASP A 63 -9.69 -28.57 36.84
CA ASP A 63 -10.47 -28.57 35.60
C ASP A 63 -9.62 -29.08 34.41
N GLY A 64 -8.36 -28.63 34.32
CA GLY A 64 -7.40 -29.08 33.32
C GLY A 64 -7.08 -30.58 33.42
N LEU A 65 -6.91 -31.11 34.63
CA LEU A 65 -6.69 -32.55 34.87
C LEU A 65 -7.91 -33.40 34.52
N GLN A 66 -9.12 -32.92 34.78
CA GLN A 66 -10.36 -33.59 34.37
C GLN A 66 -10.46 -33.68 32.86
N ALA A 67 -10.31 -32.54 32.16
CA ALA A 67 -10.35 -32.47 30.71
C ALA A 67 -9.27 -33.33 30.06
N LEU A 68 -8.07 -33.37 30.67
CA LEU A 68 -6.99 -34.27 30.24
C LEU A 68 -7.43 -35.73 30.33
N VAL A 69 -7.88 -36.22 31.50
CA VAL A 69 -8.27 -37.63 31.67
C VAL A 69 -9.46 -38.00 30.78
N GLU A 70 -10.45 -37.13 30.61
CA GLU A 70 -11.58 -37.38 29.70
C GLU A 70 -11.14 -37.57 28.24
N ASN A 71 -10.29 -36.68 27.74
CA ASN A 71 -9.75 -36.79 26.37
C ASN A 71 -8.94 -38.07 26.19
N LEU A 72 -8.17 -38.46 27.22
CA LEU A 72 -7.41 -39.69 27.23
C LEU A 72 -8.30 -40.94 27.22
N GLU A 73 -9.37 -40.98 28.03
CA GLU A 73 -10.33 -42.09 28.05
C GLU A 73 -11.12 -42.21 26.73
N SER A 74 -11.29 -41.10 26.00
CA SER A 74 -11.98 -41.07 24.70
C SER A 74 -11.14 -41.59 23.52
N GLY A 75 -9.83 -41.80 23.71
CA GLY A 75 -8.90 -42.22 22.66
C GLY A 75 -8.40 -41.10 21.75
N SER A 76 -8.47 -39.84 22.19
CA SER A 76 -7.94 -38.69 21.45
C SER A 76 -6.40 -38.69 21.45
N THR A 77 -5.77 -38.30 20.34
CA THR A 77 -4.30 -38.26 20.22
C THR A 77 -3.74 -36.86 20.45
N ILE A 78 -2.58 -36.79 21.09
CA ILE A 78 -1.85 -35.52 21.29
C ILE A 78 -1.11 -35.19 20.00
N THR A 79 -1.25 -33.95 19.53
CA THR A 79 -0.58 -33.44 18.31
C THR A 79 0.54 -32.46 18.64
N LYS A 80 0.44 -31.72 19.75
CA LYS A 80 1.43 -30.72 20.16
C LYS A 80 1.38 -30.48 21.66
N VAL A 81 2.52 -30.12 22.26
CA VAL A 81 2.58 -29.54 23.60
C VAL A 81 3.48 -28.31 23.56
N ASP A 82 2.97 -27.18 24.02
CA ASP A 82 3.73 -25.93 24.15
C ASP A 82 4.05 -25.67 25.63
N SER A 83 5.30 -25.34 25.94
CA SER A 83 5.70 -24.81 27.23
C SER A 83 5.39 -23.32 27.32
N THR A 84 4.82 -22.87 28.43
CA THR A 84 4.57 -21.46 28.72
C THR A 84 5.37 -21.02 29.95
N ALA A 85 5.39 -19.73 30.25
CA ALA A 85 6.04 -19.21 31.46
C ALA A 85 5.46 -19.82 32.75
N ASP A 86 4.17 -20.16 32.72
CA ASP A 86 3.40 -20.57 33.89
C ASP A 86 2.93 -22.04 33.82
N GLY A 87 3.35 -22.83 32.81
CA GLY A 87 2.85 -24.21 32.64
C GLY A 87 2.99 -24.80 31.23
N PHE A 88 1.96 -25.54 30.81
CA PHE A 88 1.90 -26.23 29.52
C PHE A 88 0.52 -26.08 28.88
N THR A 89 0.50 -26.01 27.54
CA THR A 89 -0.71 -26.17 26.74
C THR A 89 -0.59 -27.45 25.91
N ILE A 90 -1.52 -28.39 26.09
CA ILE A 90 -1.56 -29.69 25.42
C ILE A 90 -2.66 -29.64 24.35
N TYR A 91 -2.29 -29.91 23.11
CA TYR A 91 -3.18 -29.90 21.96
C TYR A 91 -3.50 -31.33 21.54
N PHE A 92 -4.78 -31.59 21.33
CA PHE A 92 -5.30 -32.85 20.82
C PHE A 92 -5.71 -32.70 19.34
N ALA A 93 -5.91 -33.84 18.66
CA ALA A 93 -6.35 -33.88 17.25
C ALA A 93 -7.62 -33.06 16.97
N ASN A 94 -8.52 -32.94 17.96
CA ASN A 94 -9.64 -32.01 17.91
C ASN A 94 -9.27 -30.71 18.64
N PRO A 95 -9.25 -29.54 17.94
CA PRO A 95 -8.84 -28.27 18.53
C PRO A 95 -9.67 -27.82 19.75
N ALA A 96 -10.94 -28.26 19.83
CA ALA A 96 -11.83 -27.94 20.95
C ALA A 96 -11.38 -28.55 22.29
N ASP A 97 -10.49 -29.55 22.24
CA ASP A 97 -10.07 -30.36 23.38
C ASP A 97 -8.72 -29.89 23.97
N THR A 98 -8.29 -28.67 23.64
CA THR A 98 -7.02 -28.10 24.14
C THR A 98 -7.05 -27.94 25.66
N VAL A 99 -6.03 -28.49 26.35
CA VAL A 99 -5.91 -28.46 27.81
C VAL A 99 -4.77 -27.54 28.25
N LYS A 100 -5.02 -26.70 29.25
CA LYS A 100 -4.01 -25.86 29.90
C LYS A 100 -3.80 -26.32 31.33
N VAL A 101 -2.56 -26.44 31.75
CA VAL A 101 -2.17 -26.85 33.10
C VAL A 101 -0.99 -26.02 33.58
N SER A 102 -0.99 -25.61 34.85
CA SER A 102 0.09 -24.80 35.41
C SER A 102 1.30 -25.67 35.82
N ASN A 103 2.49 -25.08 35.85
CA ASN A 103 3.67 -25.69 36.46
C ASN A 103 3.83 -25.16 37.88
N GLY A 104 4.21 -26.04 38.80
CA GLY A 104 4.30 -25.66 40.18
C GLY A 104 5.52 -24.85 40.55
N ALA A 105 5.30 -23.67 41.11
CA ALA A 105 6.35 -22.93 41.79
C ALA A 105 6.80 -23.72 43.02
N LYS A 106 8.10 -24.05 43.08
CA LYS A 106 8.75 -24.49 44.30
C LYS A 106 8.82 -23.29 45.23
N GLY A 107 8.19 -23.37 46.40
CA GLY A 107 8.23 -22.30 47.39
C GLY A 107 9.68 -21.92 47.72
N ASP A 108 9.95 -20.62 47.82
CA ASP A 108 11.24 -20.11 48.23
C ASP A 108 11.58 -20.62 49.63
N LYS A 109 12.85 -20.94 49.85
CA LYS A 109 13.35 -21.33 51.17
C LYS A 109 13.32 -20.09 52.04
N GLY A 110 12.44 -20.06 53.05
CA GLY A 110 12.29 -18.90 53.93
C GLY A 110 13.62 -18.33 54.42
N ASP A 111 13.74 -17.01 54.37
CA ASP A 111 14.95 -16.30 54.79
C ASP A 111 15.32 -16.63 56.24
N LYS A 112 16.59 -16.93 56.45
CA LYS A 112 17.14 -17.10 57.80
C LYS A 112 17.22 -15.72 58.46
N GLY A 113 16.29 -15.41 59.36
CA GLY A 113 16.29 -14.16 60.10
C GLY A 113 17.53 -14.01 60.99
N ASP A 114 18.49 -13.20 60.55
CA ASP A 114 19.61 -12.75 61.39
C ASP A 114 19.22 -11.46 62.13
N LYS A 115 18.89 -11.62 63.42
CA LYS A 115 18.73 -10.60 64.49
C LYS A 115 17.52 -9.65 64.43
N GLY A 116 16.50 -10.01 65.19
CA GLY A 116 15.42 -9.17 65.74
C GLY A 116 14.47 -10.09 66.49
N GLU A 117 13.88 -9.66 67.61
CA GLU A 117 13.09 -10.52 68.51
C GLU A 117 12.07 -11.39 67.78
N ALA A 118 11.89 -12.63 68.25
CA ALA A 118 11.01 -13.60 67.61
C ALA A 118 9.58 -13.04 67.47
N GLY A 119 9.22 -12.61 66.26
CA GLY A 119 7.86 -12.82 65.78
C GLY A 119 7.56 -14.32 65.93
N GLN A 120 6.31 -14.67 66.27
CA GLN A 120 5.94 -16.08 66.34
C GLN A 120 6.47 -16.81 65.10
N PRO A 121 7.04 -18.02 65.24
CA PRO A 121 7.47 -18.79 64.08
C PRO A 121 6.32 -18.82 63.07
N GLY A 122 6.57 -18.35 61.85
CA GLY A 122 5.73 -18.73 60.72
C GLY A 122 5.71 -20.27 60.72
N ILE A 123 4.51 -20.84 60.78
CA ILE A 123 4.29 -22.28 60.81
C ILE A 123 5.03 -22.86 59.60
N ALA A 124 5.81 -23.93 59.80
CA ALA A 124 6.44 -24.64 58.68
C ALA A 124 5.34 -25.02 57.66
N GLY A 125 5.59 -24.81 56.37
CA GLY A 125 4.63 -25.02 55.28
C GLY A 125 4.35 -26.49 55.01
N GLU A 126 3.75 -27.20 55.97
CA GLU A 126 3.45 -28.63 55.91
C GLU A 126 1.96 -28.95 55.76
N ASP A 127 1.06 -27.96 55.68
CA ASP A 127 -0.38 -28.20 55.89
C ASP A 127 -1.33 -27.65 54.80
N ALA A 128 -0.97 -27.66 53.51
CA ALA A 128 -1.97 -27.47 52.44
C ALA A 128 -2.46 -28.81 51.88
N PRO A 129 -3.76 -28.96 51.55
CA PRO A 129 -4.27 -30.18 50.94
C PRO A 129 -3.61 -30.41 49.59
N SER A 130 -2.86 -31.50 49.43
CA SER A 130 -2.48 -31.95 48.09
C SER A 130 -3.54 -32.91 47.57
N VAL A 131 -4.44 -32.39 46.74
CA VAL A 131 -5.28 -33.24 45.88
C VAL A 131 -4.35 -33.89 44.86
N ILE A 132 -4.45 -35.21 44.73
CA ILE A 132 -3.61 -36.00 43.83
C ILE A 132 -4.49 -36.88 42.92
N VAL A 133 -3.91 -37.35 41.83
CA VAL A 133 -4.49 -38.40 41.00
C VAL A 133 -3.85 -39.73 41.37
N LYS A 134 -4.67 -40.73 41.70
CA LYS A 134 -4.23 -42.09 42.01
C LYS A 134 -4.81 -43.07 40.98
N TYR A 135 -3.95 -43.92 40.42
CA TYR A 135 -4.37 -45.02 39.57
C TYR A 135 -4.78 -46.24 40.40
N ASP A 136 -5.86 -46.91 40.04
CA ASP A 136 -6.24 -48.20 40.62
C ASP A 136 -5.99 -49.33 39.61
N GLU A 137 -5.03 -50.20 39.94
CA GLU A 137 -4.66 -51.35 39.11
C GLU A 137 -5.77 -52.39 38.94
N THR A 138 -6.79 -52.39 39.82
CA THR A 138 -7.86 -53.40 39.82
C THR A 138 -8.87 -53.15 38.71
N ASP A 139 -9.24 -51.90 38.48
CA ASP A 139 -10.24 -51.49 37.49
C ASP A 139 -9.67 -50.60 36.38
N GLN A 140 -8.37 -50.33 36.42
CA GLN A 140 -7.60 -49.58 35.42
C GLN A 140 -8.11 -48.15 35.20
N LYS A 141 -8.52 -47.47 36.29
CA LYS A 141 -9.05 -46.09 36.25
C LYS A 141 -8.30 -45.15 37.17
N TYR A 142 -8.41 -43.85 36.87
CA TYR A 142 -7.85 -42.77 37.68
C TYR A 142 -8.89 -42.19 38.65
N TYR A 143 -8.50 -42.06 39.90
CA TYR A 143 -9.33 -41.58 41.00
C TYR A 143 -8.68 -40.40 41.72
N TRP A 144 -9.50 -39.51 42.27
CA TRP A 144 -9.02 -38.46 43.16
C TRP A 144 -8.50 -39.05 44.48
N GLY A 145 -7.36 -38.55 44.94
CA GLY A 145 -6.75 -38.88 46.22
C GLY A 145 -6.37 -37.64 47.02
N LEU A 146 -6.10 -37.83 48.30
CA LEU A 146 -5.55 -36.83 49.19
C LEU A 146 -4.23 -37.31 49.77
N LYS A 147 -3.23 -36.44 49.74
CA LYS A 147 -2.01 -36.60 50.53
C LYS A 147 -2.16 -35.82 51.83
N ASN A 148 -2.01 -36.54 52.95
CA ASN A 148 -2.06 -35.98 54.29
C ASN A 148 -0.72 -35.35 54.67
N SER A 149 -0.70 -34.51 55.71
CA SER A 149 0.52 -33.84 56.20
C SER A 149 1.59 -34.80 56.73
N ASP A 150 1.22 -36.04 57.09
CA ASP A 150 2.16 -37.11 57.44
C ASP A 150 2.76 -37.84 56.22
N GLY A 151 2.41 -37.40 55.00
CA GLY A 151 2.86 -37.97 53.74
C GLY A 151 2.08 -39.22 53.28
N THR A 152 1.11 -39.70 54.06
CA THR A 152 0.24 -40.80 53.65
C THR A 152 -0.77 -40.35 52.59
N GLU A 153 -1.20 -41.28 51.74
CA GLU A 153 -2.11 -40.97 50.64
C GLU A 153 -3.31 -41.91 50.59
N ASP A 154 -4.51 -41.35 50.58
CA ASP A 154 -5.77 -42.09 50.52
C ASP A 154 -6.64 -41.69 49.33
N PHE A 155 -7.53 -42.59 48.91
CA PHE A 155 -8.56 -42.26 47.91
C PHE A 155 -9.63 -41.37 48.53
N ILE A 156 -10.03 -40.31 47.82
CA ILE A 156 -11.24 -39.56 48.16
C ILE A 156 -12.45 -40.47 47.90
N LYS A 157 -13.35 -40.55 48.88
CA LYS A 157 -14.56 -41.39 48.80
C LYS A 157 -15.81 -40.61 49.17
N VAL A 158 -16.86 -40.74 48.35
CA VAL A 158 -18.22 -40.27 48.68
C VAL A 158 -19.11 -41.49 48.92
N SER A 159 -19.76 -41.52 50.09
CA SER A 159 -20.61 -42.65 50.49
C SER A 159 -19.91 -44.03 50.42
N GLY A 160 -18.58 -44.06 50.60
CA GLY A 160 -17.75 -45.26 50.55
C GLY A 160 -17.18 -45.62 49.17
N ASN A 161 -17.60 -44.95 48.10
CA ASN A 161 -17.12 -45.18 46.74
C ASN A 161 -16.00 -44.20 46.35
N LYS A 162 -14.99 -44.68 45.63
CA LYS A 162 -13.91 -43.83 45.10
C LYS A 162 -14.47 -42.85 44.07
N VAL A 163 -13.92 -41.65 44.02
CA VAL A 163 -14.36 -40.59 43.10
C VAL A 163 -13.49 -40.58 41.84
N PRO A 164 -14.00 -40.94 40.64
CA PRO A 164 -13.22 -40.93 39.40
C PRO A 164 -12.80 -39.51 39.02
N VAL A 165 -11.63 -39.36 38.38
CA VAL A 165 -11.16 -38.04 37.91
C VAL A 165 -12.07 -37.49 36.82
N ALA A 166 -12.38 -38.29 35.79
CA ALA A 166 -13.19 -37.91 34.62
C ALA A 166 -14.67 -37.62 34.90
N SER A 167 -15.17 -37.86 36.12
CA SER A 167 -16.59 -37.65 36.42
C SER A 167 -16.85 -37.11 37.82
N GLY A 168 -15.80 -36.87 38.61
CA GLY A 168 -15.91 -36.36 39.96
C GLY A 168 -15.74 -34.85 39.98
N ASN A 169 -16.82 -34.11 40.22
CA ASN A 169 -16.76 -32.66 40.34
C ASN A 169 -16.16 -32.27 41.69
N LEU A 170 -14.87 -31.97 41.67
CA LEU A 170 -14.09 -31.57 42.83
C LEU A 170 -13.90 -30.05 42.82
N THR A 171 -14.24 -29.40 43.92
CA THR A 171 -13.96 -27.97 44.10
C THR A 171 -13.17 -27.72 45.37
N VAL A 172 -12.35 -26.68 45.33
CA VAL A 172 -11.60 -26.17 46.48
C VAL A 172 -12.07 -24.75 46.79
N GLU A 173 -12.44 -24.53 48.04
CA GLU A 173 -12.99 -23.25 48.52
C GLU A 173 -12.38 -22.88 49.87
N LEU A 174 -12.38 -21.58 50.20
CA LEU A 174 -12.11 -21.08 51.55
C LEU A 174 -13.44 -21.00 52.32
N ASN A 175 -13.46 -21.50 53.55
CA ASN A 175 -14.60 -21.36 54.44
C ASN A 175 -14.58 -19.99 55.17
N ASP A 176 -15.59 -19.71 56.00
CA ASP A 176 -15.71 -18.46 56.78
C ASP A 176 -14.56 -18.22 57.79
N ASN A 177 -13.69 -19.20 58.02
CA ASN A 177 -12.54 -19.13 58.91
C ASN A 177 -11.19 -19.08 58.14
N ASP A 178 -11.22 -18.82 56.83
CA ASP A 178 -10.05 -18.85 55.95
C ASP A 178 -9.33 -20.22 55.93
N GLU A 179 -10.07 -21.32 56.08
CA GLU A 179 -9.56 -22.68 55.95
C GLU A 179 -10.03 -23.28 54.62
N TRP A 180 -9.14 -24.02 53.95
CA TRP A 180 -9.45 -24.76 52.74
C TRP A 180 -10.42 -25.90 53.04
N VAL A 181 -11.46 -26.02 52.22
CA VAL A 181 -12.38 -27.15 52.21
C VAL A 181 -12.42 -27.76 50.82
N ILE A 182 -12.32 -29.08 50.76
CA ILE A 182 -12.51 -29.84 49.53
C ILE A 182 -13.95 -30.32 49.48
N LYS A 183 -14.62 -30.06 48.37
CA LYS A 183 -15.98 -30.53 48.12
C LYS A 183 -16.00 -31.47 46.93
N VAL A 184 -16.81 -32.52 47.05
CA VAL A 184 -17.19 -33.39 45.93
C VAL A 184 -18.70 -33.26 45.76
N ASP A 185 -19.14 -32.88 44.57
CA ASP A 185 -20.57 -32.64 44.26
C ASP A 185 -21.25 -31.69 45.26
N GLY A 186 -20.50 -30.68 45.73
CA GLY A 186 -20.95 -29.69 46.71
C GLY A 186 -20.94 -30.17 48.17
N GLN A 187 -20.61 -31.43 48.44
CA GLN A 187 -20.48 -31.97 49.80
C GLN A 187 -19.02 -31.89 50.26
N GLN A 188 -18.78 -31.26 51.41
CA GLN A 188 -17.45 -31.22 52.03
C GLN A 188 -16.98 -32.63 52.41
N ILE A 189 -15.71 -32.91 52.09
CA ILE A 189 -15.04 -34.16 52.44
C ILE A 189 -13.84 -33.84 53.33
N GLY A 190 -13.76 -34.52 54.48
CA GLY A 190 -12.68 -34.32 55.45
C GLY A 190 -12.86 -33.07 56.33
N ASP A 191 -11.91 -32.90 57.25
CA ASP A 191 -11.84 -31.73 58.13
C ASP A 191 -11.28 -30.52 57.35
N PRO A 192 -11.70 -29.28 57.67
CA PRO A 192 -11.12 -28.06 57.10
C PRO A 192 -9.61 -27.98 57.33
N ILE A 193 -8.88 -27.47 56.34
CA ILE A 193 -7.43 -27.48 56.32
C ILE A 193 -6.92 -26.04 56.40
N PRO A 194 -6.03 -25.70 57.36
CA PRO A 194 -5.52 -24.33 57.51
C PRO A 194 -4.90 -23.79 56.21
N SER A 195 -5.11 -22.50 55.91
CA SER A 195 -4.63 -21.85 54.67
C SER A 195 -3.14 -21.50 54.67
N VAL A 196 -2.30 -22.48 54.95
CA VAL A 196 -0.83 -22.34 54.94
C VAL A 196 -0.21 -23.02 53.71
N SER A 197 -0.51 -22.44 52.54
CA SER A 197 0.18 -22.57 51.25
C SER A 197 0.86 -23.91 50.87
N SER A 198 0.33 -24.59 49.84
CA SER A 198 1.06 -25.25 48.74
C SER A 198 0.08 -26.02 47.84
N ASN A 199 0.45 -26.19 46.57
CA ASN A 199 -0.49 -26.36 45.46
C ASN A 199 -0.57 -27.82 44.95
N VAL A 200 -1.48 -28.06 44.00
CA VAL A 200 -1.66 -29.29 43.21
C VAL A 200 -0.84 -29.17 41.92
N TYR A 201 0.00 -30.16 41.54
CA TYR A 201 0.82 -30.03 40.33
C TYR A 201 1.01 -31.31 39.50
N ILE A 202 0.95 -31.14 38.17
CA ILE A 202 1.75 -31.90 37.21
C ILE A 202 3.20 -31.40 37.37
N GLN A 203 4.13 -32.28 37.73
CA GLN A 203 5.54 -31.92 37.98
C GLN A 203 6.32 -31.62 36.70
N GLY A 204 5.85 -32.08 35.55
CA GLY A 204 6.45 -31.76 34.26
C GLY A 204 5.90 -32.60 33.12
N VAL A 205 6.01 -32.07 31.90
CA VAL A 205 5.75 -32.81 30.66
C VAL A 205 7.09 -33.06 29.98
N THR A 206 7.38 -34.33 29.70
CA THR A 206 8.55 -34.73 28.89
C THR A 206 8.04 -35.16 27.52
N ILE A 207 8.57 -34.56 26.46
CA ILE A 207 8.27 -34.96 25.09
C ILE A 207 9.47 -35.74 24.56
N ASP A 208 9.28 -37.01 24.26
CA ASP A 208 10.25 -37.83 23.56
C ASP A 208 9.87 -37.88 22.08
N LYS A 209 10.49 -37.00 21.29
CA LYS A 209 10.23 -36.91 19.85
C LYS A 209 10.76 -38.12 19.07
N GLU A 210 11.76 -38.83 19.60
CA GLU A 210 12.34 -40.02 18.95
C GLU A 210 11.45 -41.25 19.19
N ALA A 211 10.94 -41.42 20.42
CA ALA A 211 9.99 -42.48 20.74
C ALA A 211 8.57 -42.19 20.25
N GLY A 212 8.30 -40.98 19.77
CA GLY A 212 6.96 -40.51 19.40
C GLY A 212 6.04 -40.51 20.61
N THR A 213 6.52 -40.14 21.80
CA THR A 213 5.71 -40.16 23.02
C THR A 213 5.73 -38.87 23.84
N VAL A 214 4.64 -38.61 24.55
CA VAL A 214 4.52 -37.56 25.57
C VAL A 214 4.35 -38.23 26.93
N THR A 215 5.27 -37.96 27.85
CA THR A 215 5.18 -38.40 29.24
C THR A 215 4.74 -37.25 30.15
N LEU A 216 3.57 -37.37 30.75
CA LEU A 216 3.07 -36.46 31.78
C LEU A 216 3.49 -36.98 33.16
N LYS A 217 4.38 -36.26 33.85
CA LYS A 217 4.81 -36.59 35.21
C LYS A 217 3.87 -35.93 36.21
N ILE A 218 3.01 -36.72 36.83
CA ILE A 218 2.13 -36.29 37.90
C ILE A 218 2.83 -36.73 39.20
N ASN A 219 3.49 -35.83 39.93
CA ASN A 219 4.33 -36.12 41.10
C ASN A 219 5.58 -37.02 40.86
N ASP A 220 6.37 -37.30 41.92
CA ASP A 220 7.63 -38.06 41.84
C ASP A 220 7.47 -39.57 41.50
N GLU A 221 6.25 -40.11 41.48
CA GLU A 221 5.99 -41.55 41.33
C GLU A 221 5.05 -41.92 40.17
N VAL A 222 4.24 -41.01 39.61
CA VAL A 222 3.29 -41.33 38.51
C VAL A 222 3.71 -40.67 37.19
N SER A 223 3.85 -41.47 36.13
CA SER A 223 4.14 -41.01 34.77
C SER A 223 3.18 -41.65 33.78
N LEU A 224 2.49 -40.83 32.99
CA LEU A 224 1.57 -41.27 31.93
C LEU A 224 2.25 -41.07 30.58
N THR A 225 2.43 -42.12 29.78
CA THR A 225 3.10 -42.04 28.47
C THR A 225 2.10 -42.28 27.35
N TYR A 226 2.09 -41.40 26.35
CA TYR A 226 1.14 -41.39 25.23
C TYR A 226 1.83 -41.29 23.89
N ASP A 227 1.22 -41.81 22.83
CA ASP A 227 1.71 -41.66 21.47
C ASP A 227 1.42 -40.23 20.95
N LEU A 228 2.46 -39.57 20.45
CA LEU A 228 2.43 -38.30 19.75
C LEU A 228 2.21 -38.57 18.26
N THR A 229 1.12 -38.06 17.69
CA THR A 229 0.93 -38.13 16.23
C THR A 229 1.77 -37.03 15.58
N VAL A 230 2.82 -37.40 14.86
CA VAL A 230 3.65 -36.46 14.10
C VAL A 230 2.97 -36.18 12.76
N GLU A 231 2.61 -34.93 12.51
CA GLU A 231 2.11 -34.50 11.20
C GLU A 231 3.23 -34.61 10.16
N LEU A 232 3.00 -35.37 9.09
CA LEU A 232 3.96 -35.56 8.00
C LEU A 232 3.89 -34.36 7.04
N SER A 233 4.99 -33.63 6.88
CA SER A 233 5.09 -32.56 5.87
C SER A 233 6.50 -32.44 5.29
N LEU A 234 6.57 -32.01 4.03
CA LEU A 234 7.82 -31.62 3.38
C LEU A 234 7.60 -30.36 2.55
N ILE A 235 8.46 -29.36 2.75
CA ILE A 235 8.47 -28.10 2.01
C ILE A 235 9.81 -28.01 1.27
N PHE A 236 9.80 -27.81 -0.04
CA PHE A 236 11.03 -27.52 -0.79
C PHE A 236 11.42 -26.05 -0.57
N GLY A 237 12.72 -25.78 -0.42
CA GLY A 237 13.24 -24.46 -0.04
C GLY A 237 13.37 -24.32 1.48
N THR A 238 12.84 -23.21 1.99
CA THR A 238 12.75 -22.91 3.43
C THR A 238 11.29 -22.68 3.82
N GLU A 239 10.97 -22.57 5.11
CA GLU A 239 9.60 -22.23 5.53
C GLU A 239 9.19 -20.82 5.12
N GLU A 240 10.13 -19.88 5.07
CA GLU A 240 9.88 -18.48 4.70
C GLU A 240 9.84 -18.28 3.17
N GLU A 241 10.67 -19.02 2.44
CA GLU A 241 10.76 -18.99 0.98
C GLU A 241 10.59 -20.41 0.42
N PRO A 242 9.33 -20.87 0.27
CA PRO A 242 9.05 -22.15 -0.36
C PRO A 242 9.29 -22.09 -1.87
N VAL A 243 9.84 -23.16 -2.42
CA VAL A 243 10.13 -23.30 -3.86
C VAL A 243 9.12 -24.27 -4.47
N SER A 244 8.34 -23.82 -5.43
CA SER A 244 7.35 -24.65 -6.14
C SER A 244 7.83 -25.14 -7.50
N VAL A 245 8.73 -24.39 -8.17
CA VAL A 245 9.28 -24.69 -9.49
C VAL A 245 10.76 -24.31 -9.54
N LEU A 246 11.56 -25.09 -10.25
CA LEU A 246 12.96 -24.78 -10.57
C LEU A 246 13.22 -24.87 -12.07
N PHE A 247 14.04 -23.93 -12.56
CA PHE A 247 14.45 -23.82 -13.95
C PHE A 247 15.91 -24.26 -14.12
N PHE A 248 16.17 -25.04 -15.16
CA PHE A 248 17.45 -25.72 -15.37
C PHE A 248 18.01 -25.51 -16.77
N GLU A 249 19.33 -25.33 -16.84
CA GLU A 249 20.10 -25.56 -18.07
C GLU A 249 20.37 -27.06 -18.27
N TYR A 250 20.44 -27.51 -19.52
CA TYR A 250 20.69 -28.91 -19.86
C TYR A 250 21.95 -29.47 -19.18
N GLY A 251 21.79 -30.59 -18.47
CA GLY A 251 22.86 -31.31 -17.77
C GLY A 251 23.50 -30.59 -16.58
N VAL A 252 23.07 -29.38 -16.21
CA VAL A 252 23.64 -28.60 -15.10
C VAL A 252 22.93 -28.95 -13.79
N PRO A 253 23.61 -29.57 -12.80
CA PRO A 253 22.98 -29.89 -11.52
C PRO A 253 22.63 -28.65 -10.70
N GLN A 254 21.53 -28.70 -9.96
CA GLN A 254 21.22 -27.75 -8.89
C GLN A 254 20.88 -28.47 -7.59
N GLU A 255 21.07 -27.79 -6.47
CA GLU A 255 20.66 -28.25 -5.14
C GLU A 255 19.47 -27.43 -4.64
N VAL A 256 18.49 -28.10 -4.05
CA VAL A 256 17.36 -27.48 -3.35
C VAL A 256 17.27 -28.05 -1.94
N SER A 257 17.20 -27.18 -0.94
CA SER A 257 16.93 -27.61 0.44
C SER A 257 15.49 -28.06 0.60
N TYR A 258 15.20 -28.79 1.66
CA TYR A 258 13.83 -29.02 2.09
C TYR A 258 13.74 -28.99 3.61
N VAL A 259 12.57 -28.63 4.11
CA VAL A 259 12.19 -28.74 5.52
C VAL A 259 11.30 -29.97 5.65
N LEU A 260 11.69 -30.90 6.52
CA LEU A 260 10.99 -32.17 6.74
C LEU A 260 10.45 -32.20 8.17
N ALA A 261 9.14 -32.39 8.31
CA ALA A 261 8.50 -32.79 9.55
C ALA A 261 8.03 -34.23 9.39
N ALA A 262 8.80 -35.17 9.95
CA ALA A 262 8.49 -36.59 9.94
C ALA A 262 9.24 -37.31 11.08
N PRO A 263 8.74 -38.45 11.58
CA PRO A 263 9.49 -39.28 12.50
C PRO A 263 10.72 -39.92 11.81
N GLU A 264 11.72 -40.35 12.58
CA GLU A 264 13.01 -40.83 12.05
C GLU A 264 12.86 -42.08 11.16
N GLU A 265 11.89 -42.93 11.49
CA GLU A 265 11.55 -44.14 10.75
C GLU A 265 10.70 -43.90 9.49
N ALA A 266 10.27 -42.67 9.23
CA ALA A 266 9.50 -42.35 8.03
C ALA A 266 10.31 -42.65 6.77
N THR A 267 9.64 -43.25 5.80
CA THR A 267 10.25 -43.58 4.50
C THR A 267 9.93 -42.50 3.47
N MET A 268 10.92 -42.14 2.65
CA MET A 268 10.77 -41.21 1.53
C MET A 268 10.85 -41.96 0.21
N THR A 269 9.81 -41.87 -0.61
CA THR A 269 9.82 -42.37 -2.00
C THR A 269 9.82 -41.19 -2.95
N ILE A 270 10.77 -41.15 -3.88
CA ILE A 270 10.93 -40.06 -4.85
C ILE A 270 10.51 -40.55 -6.24
N THR A 271 9.56 -39.87 -6.86
CA THR A 271 9.25 -39.98 -8.28
C THR A 271 9.81 -38.76 -9.02
N LYS A 272 10.12 -38.93 -10.30
CA LYS A 272 10.71 -37.89 -11.13
C LYS A 272 10.34 -38.10 -12.60
N PRO A 273 10.44 -37.06 -13.44
CA PRO A 273 10.22 -37.19 -14.88
C PRO A 273 11.30 -38.05 -15.57
N GLU A 274 11.01 -38.51 -16.78
CA GLU A 274 11.94 -39.29 -17.61
C GLU A 274 13.16 -38.44 -17.99
N GLY A 275 14.36 -39.03 -17.93
CA GLY A 275 15.62 -38.33 -18.23
C GLY A 275 16.25 -37.55 -17.06
N TRP A 276 15.46 -37.12 -16.07
CA TRP A 276 15.96 -36.43 -14.87
C TRP A 276 16.66 -37.40 -13.92
N LYS A 277 17.55 -36.91 -13.05
CA LYS A 277 18.10 -37.68 -11.93
C LYS A 277 17.95 -36.88 -10.64
N VAL A 278 17.53 -37.54 -9.58
CA VAL A 278 17.34 -36.91 -8.26
C VAL A 278 18.07 -37.78 -7.24
N THR A 279 18.92 -37.15 -6.45
CA THR A 279 19.61 -37.78 -5.33
C THR A 279 19.24 -37.04 -4.05
N ASN A 280 18.76 -37.76 -3.04
CA ASN A 280 18.48 -37.17 -1.74
C ASN A 280 19.69 -37.33 -0.82
N ASN A 281 20.20 -36.21 -0.31
CA ASN A 281 21.15 -36.18 0.78
C ASN A 281 20.41 -35.83 2.08
N THR A 282 20.01 -36.88 2.80
CA THR A 282 19.24 -36.76 4.04
C THR A 282 20.02 -36.11 5.18
N ALA A 283 21.36 -36.16 5.17
CA ALA A 283 22.18 -35.55 6.22
C ALA A 283 22.15 -34.02 6.17
N ASP A 284 22.00 -33.45 4.97
CA ASP A 284 22.00 -32.00 4.73
C ASP A 284 20.60 -31.47 4.36
N SER A 285 19.56 -32.31 4.42
CA SER A 285 18.18 -32.02 3.97
C SER A 285 18.13 -31.34 2.60
N LYS A 286 18.81 -31.94 1.62
CA LYS A 286 18.95 -31.40 0.27
C LYS A 286 18.71 -32.44 -0.80
N LEU A 287 18.12 -32.01 -1.90
CA LEU A 287 18.07 -32.78 -3.14
C LEU A 287 19.08 -32.21 -4.14
N THR A 288 19.88 -33.10 -4.73
CA THR A 288 20.64 -32.79 -5.94
C THR A 288 19.83 -33.25 -7.14
N ILE A 289 19.42 -32.29 -7.98
CA ILE A 289 18.62 -32.53 -9.18
C ILE A 289 19.55 -32.32 -10.38
N ILE A 290 19.61 -33.33 -11.25
CA ILE A 290 20.38 -33.27 -12.50
C ILE A 290 19.38 -33.37 -13.66
N PRO A 291 19.24 -32.30 -14.46
CA PRO A 291 18.37 -32.31 -15.64
C PRO A 291 18.90 -33.25 -16.73
N PRO A 292 18.08 -33.64 -17.71
CA PRO A 292 18.54 -34.33 -18.90
C PRO A 292 19.63 -33.51 -19.63
N THR A 293 20.51 -34.19 -20.38
CA THR A 293 21.46 -33.52 -21.27
C THR A 293 20.79 -33.17 -22.60
N GLU A 294 21.33 -32.19 -23.33
CA GLU A 294 20.75 -31.78 -24.61
C GLU A 294 20.70 -32.93 -25.63
N GLU A 295 21.64 -33.88 -25.55
CA GLU A 295 21.74 -35.05 -26.43
C GLU A 295 20.54 -36.01 -26.34
N VAL A 296 19.78 -35.98 -25.23
CA VAL A 296 18.64 -36.89 -24.98
C VAL A 296 17.29 -36.18 -24.99
N LYS A 297 17.23 -34.91 -25.42
CA LYS A 297 16.02 -34.07 -25.35
C LYS A 297 14.80 -34.66 -26.08
N ASP A 298 15.00 -35.45 -27.13
CA ASP A 298 13.90 -36.07 -27.89
C ASP A 298 13.23 -37.26 -27.16
N TYR A 299 13.85 -37.74 -26.07
CA TYR A 299 13.37 -38.89 -25.29
C TYR A 299 13.15 -38.56 -23.80
N ALA A 300 13.51 -37.35 -23.37
CA ALA A 300 13.35 -36.90 -21.99
C ALA A 300 12.12 -36.01 -21.85
N GLU A 301 11.51 -36.01 -20.67
CA GLU A 301 10.49 -35.02 -20.32
C GLU A 301 11.20 -33.72 -19.96
N LEU A 302 10.96 -32.64 -20.71
CA LEU A 302 11.62 -31.34 -20.49
C LEU A 302 11.01 -30.55 -19.34
N GLU A 303 9.80 -30.92 -18.90
CA GLU A 303 9.17 -30.45 -17.69
C GLU A 303 8.45 -31.59 -16.96
N GLY A 304 8.25 -31.47 -15.66
CA GLY A 304 7.43 -32.39 -14.88
C GLY A 304 7.60 -32.19 -13.37
N ASN A 305 6.97 -33.06 -12.58
CA ASN A 305 7.04 -32.99 -11.12
C ASN A 305 8.01 -34.03 -10.56
N ILE A 306 8.88 -33.58 -9.66
CA ILE A 306 9.53 -34.44 -8.68
C ILE A 306 8.59 -34.52 -7.48
N SER A 307 8.04 -35.71 -7.19
CA SER A 307 7.17 -35.89 -6.04
C SER A 307 7.85 -36.73 -4.97
N ILE A 308 7.72 -36.30 -3.72
CA ILE A 308 8.17 -37.04 -2.55
C ILE A 308 6.95 -37.52 -1.78
N LEU A 309 6.81 -38.84 -1.69
CA LEU A 309 5.83 -39.49 -0.83
C LEU A 309 6.52 -39.86 0.50
N LEU A 310 6.07 -39.25 1.58
CA LEU A 310 6.38 -39.63 2.96
C LEU A 310 5.43 -40.73 3.41
N THR A 311 5.93 -41.74 4.09
CA THR A 311 5.10 -42.78 4.70
C THR A 311 5.64 -43.12 6.09
N ASN A 312 4.79 -42.97 7.10
CA ASN A 312 5.08 -43.42 8.46
C ASN A 312 4.75 -44.92 8.55
N PRO A 313 5.74 -45.79 8.78
CA PRO A 313 5.49 -47.23 8.89
C PRO A 313 4.76 -47.64 10.17
N ALA A 314 4.74 -46.79 11.21
CA ALA A 314 4.12 -47.11 12.50
C ALA A 314 2.59 -47.12 12.43
N ASP A 315 2.00 -46.14 11.75
CA ASP A 315 0.54 -45.95 11.65
C ASP A 315 0.00 -46.01 10.21
N GLY A 316 0.90 -46.04 9.21
CA GLY A 316 0.55 -46.07 7.79
C GLY A 316 0.13 -44.71 7.21
N SER A 317 0.28 -43.61 7.95
CA SER A 317 0.00 -42.27 7.45
C SER A 317 0.98 -41.87 6.33
N SER A 318 0.52 -41.01 5.42
CA SER A 318 1.30 -40.58 4.26
C SER A 318 1.01 -39.15 3.83
N ALA A 319 2.03 -38.44 3.37
CA ALA A 319 1.93 -37.11 2.80
C ALA A 319 2.72 -37.03 1.48
N ILE A 320 2.27 -36.21 0.54
CA ILE A 320 2.96 -36.01 -0.74
C ILE A 320 3.26 -34.53 -0.98
N SER A 321 4.49 -34.23 -1.37
CA SER A 321 4.93 -32.91 -1.79
C SER A 321 5.49 -32.98 -3.21
N SER A 322 5.25 -31.97 -4.04
CA SER A 322 5.73 -31.92 -5.42
C SER A 322 6.50 -30.64 -5.71
N LEU A 323 7.59 -30.77 -6.47
CA LEU A 323 8.42 -29.70 -6.99
C LEU A 323 8.40 -29.78 -8.52
N GLY A 324 7.95 -28.72 -9.18
CA GLY A 324 8.04 -28.58 -10.62
C GLY A 324 9.49 -28.41 -11.06
N VAL A 325 9.88 -29.06 -12.14
CA VAL A 325 11.19 -28.86 -12.77
C VAL A 325 11.00 -28.63 -14.26
N VAL A 326 11.70 -27.64 -14.80
CA VAL A 326 11.58 -27.19 -16.19
C VAL A 326 12.97 -26.96 -16.77
N ILE A 327 13.21 -27.43 -17.99
CA ILE A 327 14.37 -27.01 -18.80
C ILE A 327 14.07 -25.66 -19.44
N GLY A 328 14.88 -24.64 -19.13
CA GLY A 328 14.71 -23.30 -19.66
C GLY A 328 15.08 -22.22 -18.65
N GLU A 329 14.68 -21.00 -18.96
CA GLU A 329 14.75 -19.85 -18.07
C GLU A 329 13.35 -19.53 -17.53
N GLU A 330 13.28 -18.92 -16.36
CA GLU A 330 12.02 -18.42 -15.80
C GLU A 330 11.41 -17.36 -16.72
N PRO A 331 10.11 -17.45 -17.04
CA PRO A 331 9.50 -16.49 -17.93
C PRO A 331 9.28 -15.14 -17.24
N GLU A 332 9.79 -14.08 -17.85
CA GLU A 332 9.64 -12.70 -17.40
C GLU A 332 8.92 -11.85 -18.45
N ILE A 333 8.20 -10.82 -17.98
CA ILE A 333 7.59 -9.79 -18.81
C ILE A 333 7.96 -8.41 -18.31
N THR A 334 8.30 -7.53 -19.25
CA THR A 334 8.48 -6.09 -18.99
C THR A 334 7.48 -5.31 -19.82
N VAL A 335 6.86 -4.29 -19.24
CA VAL A 335 5.87 -3.43 -19.91
C VAL A 335 6.32 -1.96 -19.88
N THR A 336 6.09 -1.25 -20.97
CA THR A 336 6.44 0.16 -21.15
C THR A 336 5.26 0.95 -21.74
N VAL A 337 5.18 2.24 -21.40
CA VAL A 337 4.25 3.21 -21.98
C VAL A 337 5.03 4.45 -22.42
N GLY A 338 4.86 4.88 -23.67
CA GLY A 338 5.65 5.99 -24.22
C GLY A 338 7.17 5.76 -24.23
N GLY A 339 7.63 4.52 -24.10
CA GLY A 339 9.05 4.15 -24.01
C GLY A 339 9.60 4.04 -22.57
N GLU A 340 8.82 4.42 -21.56
CA GLU A 340 9.21 4.35 -20.15
C GLU A 340 8.64 3.09 -19.46
N PRO A 341 9.40 2.44 -18.56
CA PRO A 341 8.93 1.26 -17.84
C PRO A 341 7.77 1.58 -16.90
N VAL A 342 6.81 0.66 -16.80
CA VAL A 342 5.67 0.77 -15.89
C VAL A 342 5.98 0.02 -14.60
N ASP A 343 5.81 0.69 -13.46
CA ASP A 343 5.93 0.08 -12.14
C ASP A 343 4.59 -0.53 -11.71
N ALA A 344 4.64 -1.78 -11.24
CA ALA A 344 3.48 -2.52 -10.74
C ALA A 344 2.79 -1.85 -9.54
N GLU A 345 3.52 -1.05 -8.76
CA GLU A 345 2.95 -0.29 -7.63
C GLU A 345 2.19 0.98 -8.09
N THR A 346 2.31 1.38 -9.36
CA THR A 346 1.68 2.60 -9.87
C THR A 346 0.24 2.35 -10.32
N VAL A 347 -0.66 3.26 -9.94
CA VAL A 347 -2.04 3.29 -10.44
C VAL A 347 -2.11 4.15 -11.71
N GLN A 348 -2.36 3.51 -12.84
CA GLN A 348 -2.54 4.16 -14.13
C GLN A 348 -3.96 4.71 -14.25
N THR A 349 -4.09 5.99 -14.60
CA THR A 349 -5.40 6.64 -14.76
C THR A 349 -5.82 6.63 -16.22
N PHE A 350 -7.05 6.21 -16.49
CA PHE A 350 -7.63 6.13 -17.82
C PHE A 350 -8.91 6.94 -17.88
N TYR A 351 -9.04 7.75 -18.92
CA TYR A 351 -10.28 8.42 -19.25
C TYR A 351 -11.10 7.54 -20.18
N ALA A 352 -12.40 7.40 -19.91
CA ALA A 352 -13.30 6.60 -20.73
C ALA A 352 -13.27 7.07 -22.20
N GLY A 353 -13.12 6.12 -23.14
CA GLY A 353 -13.05 6.42 -24.58
C GLY A 353 -11.66 6.75 -25.13
N ALA A 354 -10.62 6.75 -24.29
CA ALA A 354 -9.24 7.03 -24.69
C ALA A 354 -8.35 5.78 -24.49
N PRO A 355 -8.14 4.96 -25.53
CA PRO A 355 -7.26 3.80 -25.44
C PRO A 355 -5.78 4.23 -25.29
N VAL A 356 -5.03 3.54 -24.45
CA VAL A 356 -3.59 3.72 -24.26
C VAL A 356 -2.84 2.50 -24.77
N GLU A 357 -1.79 2.70 -25.56
CA GLU A 357 -0.93 1.63 -26.07
C GLU A 357 0.25 1.36 -25.13
N TYR A 358 0.45 0.08 -24.79
CA TYR A 358 1.57 -0.44 -24.02
C TYR A 358 2.39 -1.36 -24.89
N SER A 359 3.72 -1.25 -24.81
CA SER A 359 4.64 -2.22 -25.41
C SER A 359 5.18 -3.17 -24.35
N TYR A 360 5.41 -4.42 -24.70
CA TYR A 360 5.95 -5.44 -23.79
C TYR A 360 7.06 -6.27 -24.43
N SER A 361 7.95 -6.81 -23.60
CA SER A 361 8.98 -7.77 -23.99
C SER A 361 8.94 -8.99 -23.09
N LEU A 362 9.23 -10.16 -23.67
CA LEU A 362 9.24 -11.45 -22.97
C LEU A 362 10.65 -12.02 -22.96
N THR A 363 11.01 -12.63 -21.83
CA THR A 363 12.21 -13.45 -21.68
C THR A 363 11.78 -14.82 -21.20
N PRO A 364 12.13 -15.93 -21.88
CA PRO A 364 12.73 -15.99 -23.21
C PRO A 364 11.84 -15.37 -24.31
N ALA A 365 12.44 -15.00 -25.44
CA ALA A 365 11.68 -14.52 -26.59
C ALA A 365 10.81 -15.65 -27.18
N GLY A 366 9.54 -15.35 -27.45
CA GLY A 366 8.58 -16.31 -28.01
C GLY A 366 7.81 -17.13 -26.97
N THR A 367 7.99 -16.85 -25.68
CA THR A 367 7.14 -17.34 -24.59
C THR A 367 5.67 -16.95 -24.83
N GLU A 368 4.74 -17.84 -24.45
CA GLU A 368 3.31 -17.53 -24.53
C GLU A 368 2.92 -16.50 -23.46
N VAL A 369 2.02 -15.57 -23.80
CA VAL A 369 1.50 -14.57 -22.86
C VAL A 369 0.00 -14.37 -23.07
N THR A 370 -0.74 -14.30 -21.97
CA THR A 370 -2.15 -13.92 -21.95
C THR A 370 -2.34 -12.77 -20.97
N PHE A 371 -2.98 -11.70 -21.41
CA PHE A 371 -3.27 -10.54 -20.57
C PHE A 371 -4.70 -10.59 -20.04
N ASN A 372 -4.88 -10.18 -18.80
CA ASN A 372 -6.19 -10.04 -18.16
C ASN A 372 -6.37 -8.59 -17.70
N ALA A 373 -7.56 -8.05 -17.95
CA ALA A 373 -7.96 -6.72 -17.51
C ALA A 373 -9.19 -6.82 -16.59
N PRO A 374 -9.46 -5.77 -15.79
CA PRO A 374 -10.63 -5.74 -14.92
C PRO A 374 -11.94 -5.83 -15.71
N GLN A 375 -13.03 -6.21 -15.05
CA GLN A 375 -14.33 -6.39 -15.69
C GLN A 375 -14.76 -5.13 -16.47
N GLY A 376 -15.08 -5.29 -17.75
CA GLY A 376 -15.56 -4.21 -18.62
C GLY A 376 -14.47 -3.36 -19.27
N TRP A 377 -13.21 -3.51 -18.86
CA TRP A 377 -12.08 -2.91 -19.57
C TRP A 377 -11.84 -3.63 -20.89
N THR A 378 -11.48 -2.88 -21.92
CA THR A 378 -11.20 -3.44 -23.25
C THR A 378 -9.70 -3.56 -23.42
N LEU A 379 -9.20 -4.80 -23.49
CA LEU A 379 -7.82 -5.11 -23.81
C LEU A 379 -7.76 -5.71 -25.21
N THR A 380 -7.01 -5.07 -26.11
CA THR A 380 -6.84 -5.54 -27.49
C THR A 380 -5.36 -5.71 -27.79
N PRO A 381 -4.86 -6.95 -27.97
CA PRO A 381 -3.49 -7.17 -28.45
C PRO A 381 -3.35 -6.59 -29.86
N ALA A 382 -2.24 -5.92 -30.16
CA ALA A 382 -1.98 -5.48 -31.52
C ALA A 382 -1.66 -6.70 -32.42
N GLU A 383 -2.14 -6.67 -33.67
CA GLU A 383 -2.05 -7.80 -34.59
C GLU A 383 -0.59 -8.16 -34.89
N GLY A 384 -0.13 -9.32 -34.39
CA GLY A 384 1.25 -9.81 -34.59
C GLY A 384 2.33 -9.13 -33.73
N ALA A 385 1.96 -8.47 -32.62
CA ALA A 385 2.81 -7.46 -31.98
C ALA A 385 3.26 -7.75 -30.53
N THR A 386 4.33 -7.05 -30.17
CA THR A 386 4.88 -6.81 -28.82
C THR A 386 4.18 -5.63 -28.13
N SER A 387 2.90 -5.39 -28.41
CA SER A 387 2.10 -4.32 -27.79
C SER A 387 0.63 -4.73 -27.60
N PHE A 388 -0.05 -4.06 -26.67
CA PHE A 388 -1.49 -4.16 -26.46
C PHE A 388 -2.07 -2.77 -26.16
N THR A 389 -3.33 -2.55 -26.51
CA THR A 389 -4.08 -1.34 -26.12
C THR A 389 -5.02 -1.67 -24.98
N LEU A 390 -5.13 -0.76 -24.02
CA LEU A 390 -6.07 -0.84 -22.91
C LEU A 390 -7.00 0.38 -22.91
N GLU A 391 -8.29 0.16 -22.73
CA GLU A 391 -9.30 1.22 -22.68
C GLU A 391 -10.23 1.02 -21.47
N ALA A 392 -10.48 2.11 -20.75
CA ALA A 392 -11.45 2.12 -19.66
C ALA A 392 -12.88 1.87 -20.17
N PRO A 393 -13.74 1.20 -19.38
CA PRO A 393 -15.15 1.05 -19.72
C PRO A 393 -15.85 2.40 -19.86
N ALA A 394 -17.03 2.41 -20.45
CA ALA A 394 -17.95 3.54 -20.32
C ALA A 394 -18.55 3.60 -18.90
N GLU A 395 -19.04 4.77 -18.49
CA GLU A 395 -19.59 4.98 -17.14
C GLU A 395 -20.69 3.96 -16.82
N GLY A 396 -20.55 3.26 -15.69
CA GLY A 396 -21.48 2.24 -15.24
C GLY A 396 -21.43 0.90 -16.00
N MET A 397 -20.51 0.71 -16.96
CA MET A 397 -20.41 -0.50 -17.78
C MET A 397 -19.29 -1.47 -17.35
N GLY A 398 -18.53 -1.13 -16.31
CA GLY A 398 -17.42 -1.96 -15.82
C GLY A 398 -16.87 -1.50 -14.48
N ALA A 399 -15.76 -2.11 -14.07
CA ALA A 399 -15.04 -1.78 -12.85
C ALA A 399 -14.35 -0.41 -12.98
N THR A 400 -14.44 0.40 -11.92
CA THR A 400 -13.77 1.72 -11.87
C THR A 400 -12.30 1.63 -11.51
N GLU A 401 -11.88 0.56 -10.83
CA GLU A 401 -10.50 0.27 -10.46
C GLU A 401 -10.24 -1.23 -10.60
N GLY A 402 -8.98 -1.63 -10.74
CA GLY A 402 -8.59 -3.03 -10.74
C GLY A 402 -7.15 -3.26 -11.15
N GLU A 403 -6.78 -4.53 -11.31
CA GLU A 403 -5.43 -4.95 -11.67
C GLU A 403 -5.39 -5.43 -13.12
N VAL A 404 -4.31 -5.08 -13.82
CA VAL A 404 -3.96 -5.65 -15.12
C VAL A 404 -2.85 -6.66 -14.87
N THR A 405 -3.09 -7.91 -15.25
CA THR A 405 -2.14 -9.00 -15.04
C THR A 405 -1.76 -9.65 -16.36
N ALA A 406 -0.58 -10.26 -16.39
CA ALA A 406 -0.14 -11.11 -17.49
C ALA A 406 0.20 -12.49 -16.96
N THR A 407 -0.33 -13.52 -17.60
CA THR A 407 0.08 -14.89 -17.40
C THR A 407 1.07 -15.24 -18.50
N VAL A 408 2.33 -15.50 -18.13
CA VAL A 408 3.45 -15.80 -19.03
C VAL A 408 3.93 -17.23 -18.86
N GLY A 409 4.39 -17.84 -19.94
CA GLY A 409 4.80 -19.24 -19.94
C GLY A 409 3.63 -20.19 -20.16
N SER A 410 3.90 -21.48 -19.98
CA SER A 410 2.93 -22.55 -20.17
C SER A 410 3.25 -23.74 -19.27
N GLY A 411 2.24 -24.53 -18.89
CA GLY A 411 2.48 -25.75 -18.12
C GLY A 411 3.05 -25.43 -16.73
N LEU A 412 4.17 -26.05 -16.35
CA LEU A 412 4.79 -25.81 -15.05
C LEU A 412 5.60 -24.50 -15.00
N SER A 413 5.86 -23.88 -16.15
CA SER A 413 6.53 -22.57 -16.24
C SER A 413 5.56 -21.39 -16.15
N GLU A 414 4.25 -21.63 -16.04
CA GLU A 414 3.25 -20.57 -16.05
C GLU A 414 3.34 -19.67 -14.80
N VAL A 415 3.56 -18.37 -15.01
CA VAL A 415 3.67 -17.36 -13.96
C VAL A 415 2.66 -16.25 -14.23
N THR A 416 1.88 -15.87 -13.21
CA THR A 416 1.00 -14.68 -13.29
C THR A 416 1.65 -13.50 -12.60
N VAL A 417 1.85 -12.43 -13.37
CA VAL A 417 2.54 -11.19 -12.96
C VAL A 417 1.52 -10.04 -12.92
N LEU A 418 1.52 -9.29 -11.82
CA LEU A 418 0.84 -7.99 -11.76
C LEU A 418 1.64 -6.99 -12.59
N LEU A 419 1.03 -6.43 -13.63
CA LEU A 419 1.69 -5.43 -14.47
C LEU A 419 1.56 -4.03 -13.86
N PHE A 420 0.34 -3.65 -13.49
CA PHE A 420 0.00 -2.38 -12.85
C PHE A 420 -1.47 -2.36 -12.41
N SER A 421 -1.82 -1.42 -11.54
CA SER A 421 -3.21 -1.12 -11.20
C SER A 421 -3.78 -0.04 -12.11
N VAL A 422 -5.09 -0.03 -12.31
CA VAL A 422 -5.79 0.94 -13.16
C VAL A 422 -6.94 1.61 -12.45
N LYS A 423 -7.26 2.84 -12.87
CA LYS A 423 -8.39 3.64 -12.42
C LYS A 423 -9.07 4.33 -13.59
N ALA A 424 -10.36 4.08 -13.78
CA ALA A 424 -11.20 4.74 -14.77
C ALA A 424 -11.76 6.05 -14.18
N VAL A 425 -11.68 7.12 -14.97
CA VAL A 425 -12.22 8.44 -14.65
C VAL A 425 -13.28 8.80 -15.69
N TYR A 426 -14.44 9.24 -15.18
CA TYR A 426 -15.62 9.58 -15.98
C TYR A 426 -15.94 11.07 -15.82
N GLY A 427 -15.89 11.80 -16.92
CA GLY A 427 -16.23 13.23 -16.94
C GLY A 427 -15.28 14.13 -16.13
N LEU A 428 -15.82 15.29 -15.73
CA LEU A 428 -15.13 16.43 -15.12
C LEU A 428 -15.11 16.39 -13.58
N GLU A 429 -15.26 15.23 -12.92
CA GLU A 429 -15.39 15.18 -11.45
C GLU A 429 -14.22 15.83 -10.69
N ASN A 430 -13.08 16.05 -11.35
CA ASN A 430 -11.92 16.77 -10.82
C ASN A 430 -11.53 18.02 -11.63
N GLU A 431 -12.45 18.61 -12.42
CA GLU A 431 -12.15 19.86 -13.12
C GLU A 431 -11.96 21.00 -12.10
N PRO A 432 -10.81 21.69 -12.11
CA PRO A 432 -10.60 22.86 -11.26
C PRO A 432 -11.69 23.90 -11.52
N GLU A 433 -12.22 24.51 -10.45
CA GLU A 433 -13.09 25.67 -10.63
C GLU A 433 -12.33 26.79 -11.35
N ILE A 434 -13.02 27.63 -12.12
CA ILE A 434 -12.37 28.77 -12.83
C ILE A 434 -11.56 29.64 -11.87
N SER A 435 -12.00 29.76 -10.61
CA SER A 435 -11.31 30.54 -9.58
C SER A 435 -10.01 29.91 -9.07
N GLU A 436 -9.81 28.62 -9.36
CA GLU A 436 -8.66 27.80 -8.96
C GLU A 436 -7.68 27.58 -10.10
N LEU A 437 -8.01 28.01 -11.33
CA LEU A 437 -7.08 27.99 -12.45
C LEU A 437 -5.84 28.81 -12.10
N GLY A 438 -4.73 28.10 -11.90
CA GLY A 438 -3.42 28.70 -11.69
C GLY A 438 -2.95 29.49 -12.92
N LYS A 439 -1.82 30.19 -12.76
CA LYS A 439 -1.18 30.87 -13.89
C LYS A 439 -0.77 29.82 -14.95
N PRO A 440 -1.15 29.99 -16.23
CA PRO A 440 -0.76 29.04 -17.27
C PRO A 440 0.75 29.05 -17.52
N GLU A 441 1.25 28.00 -18.16
CA GLU A 441 2.63 27.90 -18.66
C GLU A 441 2.66 27.52 -20.15
N ALA A 442 3.81 27.74 -20.79
CA ALA A 442 4.01 27.30 -22.17
C ALA A 442 3.98 25.77 -22.26
N GLY A 443 3.30 25.24 -23.27
CA GLY A 443 3.04 23.80 -23.43
C GLY A 443 1.71 23.33 -22.87
N TRP A 444 1.04 24.12 -22.04
CA TRP A 444 -0.29 23.77 -21.53
C TRP A 444 -1.36 23.86 -22.62
N TYR A 445 -2.43 23.08 -22.48
CA TYR A 445 -3.54 23.00 -23.43
C TYR A 445 -4.59 24.07 -23.13
N LEU A 446 -5.03 24.78 -24.17
CA LEU A 446 -6.19 25.67 -24.16
C LEU A 446 -7.39 24.95 -24.79
N TYR A 447 -8.54 25.01 -24.14
CA TYR A 447 -9.75 24.31 -24.53
C TYR A 447 -10.82 25.26 -25.09
N SER A 448 -11.80 24.72 -25.83
CA SER A 448 -12.83 25.51 -26.52
C SER A 448 -13.71 26.35 -25.58
N ASP A 449 -13.79 25.99 -24.30
CA ASP A 449 -14.46 26.75 -23.25
C ASP A 449 -13.60 27.87 -22.63
N GLY A 450 -12.42 28.13 -23.19
CA GLY A 450 -11.49 29.19 -22.77
C GLY A 450 -10.65 28.83 -21.53
N ARG A 451 -10.79 27.62 -20.97
CA ARG A 451 -9.98 27.16 -19.83
C ARG A 451 -8.66 26.54 -20.31
N TRP A 452 -7.69 26.47 -19.40
CA TRP A 452 -6.38 25.88 -19.66
C TRP A 452 -5.96 24.88 -18.60
N TYR A 453 -5.22 23.85 -19.01
CA TYR A 453 -4.67 22.82 -18.12
C TYR A 453 -3.34 22.31 -18.62
N GLU A 454 -2.47 21.90 -17.71
CA GLU A 454 -1.26 21.12 -18.04
C GLU A 454 -1.64 19.75 -18.62
N GLU A 455 -2.61 19.09 -17.98
CA GLU A 455 -3.09 17.77 -18.36
C GLU A 455 -3.97 17.82 -19.61
N TYR A 456 -3.86 16.79 -20.44
CA TYR A 456 -4.75 16.56 -21.57
C TYR A 456 -6.03 15.86 -21.10
N TYR A 457 -7.18 16.49 -21.35
CA TYR A 457 -8.51 15.94 -21.06
C TYR A 457 -9.21 15.55 -22.36
N PRO A 458 -9.25 14.25 -22.73
CA PRO A 458 -9.72 13.82 -24.05
C PRO A 458 -11.22 14.05 -24.30
N PHE A 459 -12.00 14.31 -23.25
CA PHE A 459 -13.43 14.67 -23.35
C PHE A 459 -13.67 16.17 -23.55
N LYS A 460 -12.63 17.01 -23.50
CA LYS A 460 -12.70 18.44 -23.83
C LYS A 460 -11.99 18.70 -25.15
N GLU A 461 -12.57 19.54 -25.97
CA GLU A 461 -11.97 19.93 -27.23
C GLU A 461 -10.80 20.89 -26.96
N VAL A 462 -9.58 20.42 -27.23
CA VAL A 462 -8.39 21.26 -27.24
C VAL A 462 -8.38 22.09 -28.52
N VAL A 463 -8.21 23.40 -28.39
CA VAL A 463 -8.20 24.34 -29.51
C VAL A 463 -6.83 24.94 -29.77
N GLY A 464 -5.96 24.95 -28.76
CA GLY A 464 -4.60 25.48 -28.90
C GLY A 464 -3.64 25.03 -27.82
N VAL A 465 -2.36 25.29 -28.04
CA VAL A 465 -1.28 25.12 -27.07
C VAL A 465 -0.72 26.48 -26.70
N ILE A 466 -0.63 26.75 -25.40
CA ILE A 466 -0.12 28.02 -24.88
C ILE A 466 1.38 28.10 -25.17
N PHE A 467 1.83 29.22 -25.72
CA PHE A 467 3.26 29.41 -26.04
C PHE A 467 3.86 30.66 -25.39
N TRP A 468 3.04 31.56 -24.87
CA TRP A 468 3.51 32.74 -24.16
C TRP A 468 2.48 33.19 -23.13
N VAL A 469 2.95 33.65 -21.97
CA VAL A 469 2.10 34.05 -20.83
C VAL A 469 2.58 35.40 -20.31
N ALA A 470 1.65 36.32 -20.09
CA ALA A 470 1.94 37.65 -19.61
C ALA A 470 2.40 37.65 -18.14
N GLY A 471 3.26 38.61 -17.77
CA GLY A 471 3.54 38.93 -16.37
C GLY A 471 2.32 39.54 -15.65
N GLU A 472 2.35 39.57 -14.32
CA GLU A 472 1.28 40.22 -13.55
C GLU A 472 1.17 41.70 -13.90
N GLY A 473 0.00 42.11 -14.42
CA GLY A 473 -0.26 43.49 -14.83
C GLY A 473 0.37 43.86 -16.18
N GLU A 474 1.01 42.92 -16.88
CA GLU A 474 1.47 43.11 -18.25
C GLU A 474 0.31 42.90 -19.21
N GLY A 475 0.06 43.90 -20.06
CA GLY A 475 -0.91 43.80 -21.15
C GLY A 475 -0.20 43.55 -22.48
N HIS A 476 -0.94 43.09 -23.48
CA HIS A 476 -0.43 43.08 -24.84
C HIS A 476 -0.19 44.51 -25.37
N THR A 477 0.67 44.68 -26.37
CA THR A 477 1.00 46.01 -26.93
C THR A 477 0.29 46.32 -28.25
N ASP A 478 -0.42 45.35 -28.81
CA ASP A 478 -1.25 45.52 -30.00
C ASP A 478 -2.47 46.42 -29.68
N PRO A 479 -2.65 47.56 -30.37
CA PRO A 479 -3.64 48.56 -29.99
C PRO A 479 -5.09 48.10 -30.16
N GLU A 480 -5.43 47.43 -31.27
CA GLU A 480 -6.80 46.96 -31.48
C GLU A 480 -7.08 45.69 -30.66
N LEU A 481 -6.07 44.87 -30.36
CA LEU A 481 -6.24 43.74 -29.45
C LEU A 481 -6.50 44.22 -28.02
N VAL A 482 -5.73 45.19 -27.53
CA VAL A 482 -5.95 45.79 -26.21
C VAL A 482 -7.36 46.36 -26.10
N LYS A 483 -7.84 47.01 -27.16
CA LYS A 483 -9.21 47.52 -27.22
C LYS A 483 -10.24 46.40 -27.20
N ALA A 484 -10.06 45.37 -28.03
CA ALA A 484 -10.96 44.20 -28.08
C ALA A 484 -11.04 43.48 -26.72
N LEU A 485 -9.93 43.40 -25.99
CA LEU A 485 -9.87 42.80 -24.66
C LEU A 485 -10.34 43.76 -23.55
N SER A 486 -10.25 45.07 -23.73
CA SER A 486 -10.69 46.06 -22.71
C SER A 486 -12.21 46.10 -22.51
N ASP A 487 -12.98 45.70 -23.54
CA ASP A 487 -14.43 45.56 -23.46
C ASP A 487 -14.85 44.19 -22.85
N SER A 488 -13.88 43.31 -22.57
CA SER A 488 -14.09 41.99 -21.96
C SER A 488 -14.03 42.09 -20.43
N PRO A 489 -14.91 41.40 -19.67
CA PRO A 489 -14.74 41.27 -18.22
C PRO A 489 -13.54 40.39 -17.83
N TYR A 490 -12.90 39.74 -18.80
CA TYR A 490 -11.76 38.84 -18.62
C TYR A 490 -10.44 39.56 -18.92
N LYS A 491 -9.39 39.21 -18.17
CA LYS A 491 -8.04 39.77 -18.34
C LYS A 491 -7.29 39.00 -19.42
N PHE A 492 -6.36 39.68 -20.08
CA PHE A 492 -5.39 39.03 -20.97
C PHE A 492 -4.40 38.18 -20.14
N HIS A 493 -4.27 36.90 -20.49
CA HIS A 493 -3.37 35.95 -19.85
C HIS A 493 -2.16 35.62 -20.72
N GLY A 494 -2.34 35.51 -22.04
CA GLY A 494 -1.26 35.09 -22.92
C GLY A 494 -1.68 34.81 -24.35
N LEU A 495 -0.84 34.06 -25.06
CA LEU A 495 -1.03 33.68 -26.45
C LEU A 495 -0.98 32.15 -26.61
N ALA A 496 -1.88 31.62 -27.44
CA ALA A 496 -1.94 30.22 -27.80
C ALA A 496 -1.88 30.03 -29.32
N VAL A 497 -1.21 28.96 -29.75
CA VAL A 497 -1.12 28.56 -31.16
C VAL A 497 -2.11 27.46 -31.45
N SER A 498 -2.74 27.51 -32.62
CA SER A 498 -3.64 26.49 -33.12
C SER A 498 -3.02 25.09 -33.15
N ILE A 499 -3.83 24.07 -32.85
CA ILE A 499 -3.39 22.66 -32.94
C ILE A 499 -3.19 22.19 -34.40
N GLU A 500 -3.90 22.80 -35.35
CA GLU A 500 -3.84 22.47 -36.78
C GLU A 500 -3.48 23.69 -37.64
N ASN A 501 -2.94 23.47 -38.84
CA ASN A 501 -2.82 24.57 -39.80
C ASN A 501 -4.22 24.94 -40.33
N ALA A 502 -4.34 26.15 -40.88
CA ALA A 502 -5.51 26.53 -41.67
C ALA A 502 -5.80 25.46 -42.76
N PRO A 503 -7.06 25.01 -42.91
CA PRO A 503 -7.40 24.01 -43.90
C PRO A 503 -7.12 24.50 -45.32
N GLY A 504 -6.78 23.58 -46.22
CA GLY A 504 -6.42 23.89 -47.62
C GLY A 504 -4.92 23.87 -47.93
N GLY A 505 -4.07 23.61 -46.94
CA GLY A 505 -2.62 23.44 -47.11
C GLY A 505 -1.88 24.75 -47.38
N THR A 506 -0.69 24.67 -47.97
CA THR A 506 0.14 25.86 -48.24
C THR A 506 -0.52 26.81 -49.24
N CYS A 507 -0.47 28.12 -49.00
CA CYS A 507 -1.04 29.14 -49.86
C CYS A 507 -0.06 30.26 -50.23
N LEU A 508 -0.29 30.97 -51.34
CA LEU A 508 0.46 32.19 -51.66
C LEU A 508 -0.08 33.37 -50.84
N TRP A 509 0.76 34.32 -50.46
CA TRP A 509 0.31 35.45 -49.63
C TRP A 509 -0.73 36.32 -50.32
N SER A 510 -0.29 37.09 -51.33
CA SER A 510 -1.12 37.96 -52.14
C SER A 510 -0.32 38.40 -53.36
N THR A 511 -0.99 38.58 -54.49
CA THR A 511 -0.43 39.23 -55.68
C THR A 511 -0.55 40.76 -55.62
N PHE A 512 -1.17 41.30 -54.56
CA PHE A 512 -1.48 42.70 -54.37
C PHE A 512 -0.56 43.37 -53.31
N GLY A 513 -0.36 44.68 -53.43
CA GLY A 513 0.37 45.50 -52.47
C GLY A 513 -0.58 46.11 -51.44
N ILE A 514 -0.64 45.56 -50.24
CA ILE A 514 -1.50 46.11 -49.16
C ILE A 514 -1.08 47.55 -48.80
N ALA A 515 0.21 47.89 -48.93
CA ALA A 515 0.72 49.25 -48.77
C ALA A 515 0.10 50.24 -49.78
N ASP A 516 -0.10 49.81 -51.04
CA ASP A 516 -0.71 50.65 -52.09
C ASP A 516 -2.20 50.94 -51.80
N TRP A 517 -2.91 49.98 -51.19
CA TRP A 517 -4.29 50.18 -50.73
C TRP A 517 -4.36 51.11 -49.52
N LEU A 518 -3.44 50.93 -48.55
CA LEU A 518 -3.42 51.71 -47.32
C LEU A 518 -3.27 53.22 -47.61
N GLU A 519 -2.49 53.60 -48.62
CA GLU A 519 -2.37 55.01 -49.07
C GLU A 519 -3.69 55.59 -49.61
N SER A 520 -4.62 54.74 -50.06
CA SER A 520 -5.92 55.12 -50.61
C SER A 520 -7.09 54.99 -49.62
N ALA A 521 -6.87 54.35 -48.47
CA ALA A 521 -7.90 54.07 -47.48
C ALA A 521 -8.18 55.30 -46.59
N SER A 522 -9.46 55.68 -46.44
CA SER A 522 -9.87 56.88 -45.69
C SER A 522 -10.29 56.62 -44.24
N THR A 523 -10.31 55.37 -43.80
CA THR A 523 -10.99 54.90 -42.56
C THR A 523 -10.07 54.28 -41.52
N ILE A 524 -8.77 54.12 -41.81
CA ILE A 524 -7.83 53.48 -40.90
C ILE A 524 -7.27 54.51 -39.92
N SER A 525 -7.44 54.25 -38.62
CA SER A 525 -6.84 55.02 -37.53
C SER A 525 -5.30 54.93 -37.57
N ASP A 526 -4.64 55.98 -37.09
CA ASP A 526 -3.21 56.35 -37.19
C ASP A 526 -2.13 55.31 -36.71
N ASN A 527 -2.41 54.01 -36.62
CA ASN A 527 -1.56 53.01 -35.95
C ASN A 527 -1.26 51.71 -36.72
N THR A 528 -1.37 51.68 -38.04
CA THR A 528 -1.16 50.42 -38.79
C THR A 528 0.31 50.16 -39.13
N VAL A 529 0.87 49.08 -38.61
CA VAL A 529 2.20 48.59 -38.99
C VAL A 529 2.08 47.41 -39.93
N LEU A 530 1.63 47.69 -41.16
CA LEU A 530 1.78 46.81 -42.31
C LEU A 530 2.92 47.25 -43.26
N VAL A 531 3.69 48.26 -42.87
CA VAL A 531 4.71 48.91 -43.71
C VAL A 531 5.98 49.12 -42.90
N GLY A 532 6.82 48.10 -42.82
CA GLY A 532 8.26 48.35 -42.75
C GLY A 532 8.75 48.51 -44.18
N SER A 533 9.35 49.65 -44.53
CA SER A 533 10.41 49.56 -45.54
C SER A 533 11.43 48.55 -45.02
N ALA A 534 12.21 47.94 -45.91
CA ALA A 534 13.33 47.08 -45.49
C ALA A 534 14.33 47.80 -44.53
N ASP A 535 14.15 49.11 -44.32
CA ASP A 535 15.03 50.00 -43.58
C ASP A 535 14.48 50.38 -42.18
N ASP A 536 13.26 50.00 -41.81
CA ASP A 536 12.70 50.27 -40.46
C ASP A 536 12.53 48.97 -39.66
N GLU A 537 13.66 48.47 -39.17
CA GLU A 537 13.77 47.36 -38.21
C GLU A 537 12.87 47.57 -36.98
N ASN A 538 12.34 48.79 -36.78
CA ASN A 538 11.54 49.10 -35.63
C ASN A 538 10.17 48.43 -35.57
N ASN A 539 9.64 48.08 -36.73
CA ASN A 539 8.27 47.64 -36.90
C ASN A 539 8.08 46.13 -36.69
N LEU A 540 9.13 45.34 -36.88
CA LEU A 540 9.11 43.88 -36.75
C LEU A 540 9.08 43.40 -35.31
N ALA A 541 9.64 44.19 -34.41
CA ALA A 541 9.64 43.93 -32.98
C ALA A 541 8.32 44.29 -32.29
N LYS A 542 7.30 44.67 -33.07
CA LYS A 542 5.96 44.93 -32.57
C LYS A 542 5.12 43.67 -32.71
N ALA A 543 4.57 43.21 -31.58
CA ALA A 543 3.62 42.10 -31.54
C ALA A 543 2.24 42.56 -32.03
N TYR A 544 2.10 42.91 -33.32
CA TYR A 544 0.89 43.58 -33.85
C TYR A 544 0.05 42.66 -34.76
N GLY A 545 0.07 41.34 -34.52
CA GLY A 545 -0.55 40.37 -35.41
C GLY A 545 -2.05 40.55 -35.56
N TYR A 546 -2.74 40.92 -34.48
CA TYR A 546 -4.18 41.11 -34.46
C TYR A 546 -4.60 42.33 -35.28
N THR A 547 -4.03 43.51 -34.97
CA THR A 547 -4.25 44.74 -35.73
C THR A 547 -3.92 44.52 -37.21
N ASN A 548 -2.78 43.90 -37.52
CA ASN A 548 -2.38 43.64 -38.90
C ASN A 548 -3.38 42.73 -39.63
N THR A 549 -3.91 41.71 -38.94
CA THR A 549 -4.92 40.81 -39.50
C THR A 549 -6.23 41.54 -39.80
N LEU A 550 -6.71 42.42 -38.91
CA LEU A 550 -7.91 43.22 -39.16
C LEU A 550 -7.76 44.10 -40.40
N VAL A 551 -6.60 44.74 -40.57
CA VAL A 551 -6.33 45.58 -41.74
C VAL A 551 -6.26 44.76 -43.02
N MET A 552 -5.64 43.57 -42.96
CA MET A 552 -5.64 42.63 -44.10
C MET A 552 -7.05 42.17 -44.48
N LYS A 553 -7.92 41.88 -43.49
CA LYS A 553 -9.34 41.56 -43.71
C LYS A 553 -10.09 42.71 -44.36
N GLN A 554 -9.93 43.94 -43.85
CA GLN A 554 -10.56 45.13 -44.43
C GLN A 554 -10.08 45.38 -45.87
N CYS A 555 -8.78 45.21 -46.14
CA CYS A 555 -8.23 45.30 -47.49
C CYS A 555 -8.86 44.26 -48.44
N TYR A 556 -9.08 43.05 -47.93
CA TYR A 556 -9.73 41.97 -48.68
C TYR A 556 -11.20 42.29 -49.00
N GLU A 557 -11.95 42.83 -48.03
CA GLU A 557 -13.36 43.20 -48.18
C GLU A 557 -13.59 44.44 -49.07
N GLU A 558 -12.87 45.54 -48.85
CA GLU A 558 -13.14 46.83 -49.50
C GLU A 558 -12.64 46.89 -50.95
N TYR A 559 -11.51 46.24 -51.24
CA TYR A 559 -10.79 46.48 -52.49
C TYR A 559 -11.15 45.50 -53.60
N VAL A 560 -11.71 44.31 -53.31
CA VAL A 560 -11.83 43.25 -54.33
C VAL A 560 -13.13 42.44 -54.28
N PRO A 561 -14.28 42.99 -54.73
CA PRO A 561 -15.46 42.16 -55.01
C PRO A 561 -15.28 41.39 -56.33
N GLY A 562 -15.02 40.08 -56.26
CA GLY A 562 -15.22 39.15 -57.39
C GLY A 562 -14.12 39.08 -58.46
N ALA A 563 -12.89 39.53 -58.22
CA ALA A 563 -11.74 39.25 -59.11
C ALA A 563 -10.90 38.10 -58.55
N GLY A 564 -10.78 37.00 -59.30
CA GLY A 564 -10.08 35.78 -58.90
C GLY A 564 -8.55 35.89 -58.83
N VAL A 565 -8.01 36.83 -58.04
CA VAL A 565 -6.63 36.80 -57.56
C VAL A 565 -6.60 37.26 -56.11
N MET A 566 -5.84 36.53 -55.29
CA MET A 566 -6.22 36.07 -53.97
C MET A 566 -5.42 36.71 -52.83
N MET A 567 -6.05 37.02 -51.69
CA MET A 567 -5.36 37.06 -50.39
C MET A 567 -5.55 35.70 -49.70
N LYS A 568 -4.93 34.64 -50.25
CA LYS A 568 -5.19 33.27 -49.79
C LYS A 568 -4.84 33.06 -48.32
N VAL A 569 -3.97 33.90 -47.76
CA VAL A 569 -3.66 33.87 -46.33
C VAL A 569 -4.89 34.22 -45.46
N ILE A 570 -5.75 35.16 -45.90
CA ILE A 570 -7.00 35.50 -45.22
C ILE A 570 -8.09 34.48 -45.50
N GLU A 571 -8.21 33.98 -46.73
CA GLU A 571 -9.13 32.86 -47.03
C GLU A 571 -8.80 31.62 -46.16
N GLY A 572 -7.51 31.30 -46.02
CA GLY A 572 -7.05 30.23 -45.14
C GLY A 572 -7.46 30.48 -43.68
N LEU A 573 -7.20 31.68 -43.16
CA LEU A 573 -7.63 32.06 -41.82
C LEU A 573 -9.15 31.97 -41.64
N GLU A 574 -9.96 32.48 -42.57
CA GLU A 574 -11.43 32.45 -42.48
C GLU A 574 -11.99 31.03 -42.62
N SER A 575 -11.27 30.14 -43.31
CA SER A 575 -11.60 28.72 -43.36
C SER A 575 -11.18 27.94 -42.12
N TYR A 576 -10.29 28.49 -41.29
CA TYR A 576 -9.83 27.87 -40.05
C TYR A 576 -10.77 28.22 -38.90
N GLY A 577 -11.32 27.19 -38.24
CA GLY A 577 -12.07 27.30 -36.99
C GLY A 577 -13.18 28.36 -37.03
N THR A 578 -14.37 28.00 -37.50
CA THR A 578 -15.55 28.89 -37.43
C THR A 578 -16.02 29.12 -35.99
N GLU A 579 -15.62 28.24 -35.08
CA GLU A 579 -15.88 28.35 -33.64
C GLU A 579 -14.70 29.05 -32.97
N VAL A 580 -14.98 30.23 -32.43
CA VAL A 580 -14.02 31.02 -31.66
C VAL A 580 -14.14 30.59 -30.21
N PRO A 581 -13.05 30.13 -29.56
CA PRO A 581 -13.08 29.77 -28.15
C PRO A 581 -13.59 30.94 -27.32
N GLU A 582 -14.48 30.67 -26.36
CA GLU A 582 -15.10 31.72 -25.56
C GLU A 582 -14.03 32.57 -24.86
N HIS A 583 -14.30 33.88 -24.74
CA HIS A 583 -13.43 34.83 -24.03
C HIS A 583 -12.03 35.05 -24.63
N THR A 584 -11.83 34.67 -25.89
CA THR A 584 -10.58 34.92 -26.62
C THR A 584 -10.70 36.06 -27.65
N SER A 585 -9.58 36.46 -28.24
CA SER A 585 -9.55 37.40 -29.38
C SER A 585 -10.14 36.83 -30.67
N GLY A 586 -10.36 35.51 -30.72
CA GLY A 586 -10.45 34.77 -31.98
C GLY A 586 -9.11 34.66 -32.70
N TRP A 587 -9.12 33.87 -33.77
CA TRP A 587 -7.93 33.50 -34.53
C TRP A 587 -7.41 34.65 -35.42
N TYR A 588 -6.10 34.89 -35.39
CA TYR A 588 -5.41 35.86 -36.23
C TYR A 588 -4.03 35.35 -36.68
N ILE A 589 -3.44 36.04 -37.67
CA ILE A 589 -2.13 35.66 -38.22
C ILE A 589 -1.01 36.31 -37.36
N PRO A 590 -0.04 35.53 -36.84
CA PRO A 590 1.00 36.07 -35.97
C PRO A 590 1.87 37.13 -36.66
N SER A 591 2.29 38.12 -35.90
CA SER A 591 3.39 39.04 -36.28
C SER A 591 4.75 38.35 -36.27
N GLY A 592 5.78 39.04 -36.76
CA GLY A 592 7.17 38.61 -36.60
C GLY A 592 7.55 38.42 -35.14
N GLN A 593 7.22 39.38 -34.26
CA GLN A 593 7.52 39.27 -32.83
C GLN A 593 6.75 38.14 -32.14
N GLU A 594 5.49 37.90 -32.50
CA GLU A 594 4.71 36.76 -31.95
C GLU A 594 5.27 35.42 -32.42
N TYR A 595 5.78 35.34 -33.65
CA TYR A 595 6.52 34.16 -34.11
C TYR A 595 7.83 33.96 -33.35
N VAL A 596 8.57 35.04 -33.06
CA VAL A 596 9.77 34.97 -32.22
C VAL A 596 9.43 34.46 -30.82
N MET A 597 8.32 34.94 -30.23
CA MET A 597 7.85 34.46 -28.93
C MET A 597 7.44 32.98 -28.98
N LEU A 598 6.75 32.54 -30.04
CA LEU A 598 6.43 31.13 -30.26
C LEU A 598 7.69 30.26 -30.31
N CYS A 599 8.74 30.71 -31.01
CA CYS A 599 10.00 29.98 -31.13
C CYS A 599 10.86 30.00 -29.86
N GLY A 600 11.14 31.19 -29.33
CA GLY A 600 12.14 31.43 -28.30
C GLY A 600 11.58 31.77 -26.91
N GLY A 601 10.26 31.89 -26.75
CA GLY A 601 9.58 32.08 -25.47
C GLY A 601 9.57 33.52 -24.94
N ALA A 602 10.31 34.44 -25.56
CA ALA A 602 10.40 35.82 -25.12
C ALA A 602 10.46 36.81 -26.30
N PRO A 603 9.95 38.04 -26.12
CA PRO A 603 10.12 39.11 -27.10
C PRO A 603 11.61 39.53 -27.18
N VAL A 604 12.06 39.93 -28.36
CA VAL A 604 13.42 40.44 -28.58
C VAL A 604 13.43 41.94 -28.91
N GLU A 605 14.40 42.66 -28.36
CA GLU A 605 14.73 44.03 -28.76
C GLU A 605 15.74 43.95 -29.91
N LYS A 606 15.26 44.17 -31.15
CA LYS A 606 15.95 44.35 -32.46
C LYS A 606 17.48 44.17 -32.56
N PRO A 607 17.99 43.67 -33.71
CA PRO A 607 17.24 43.23 -34.90
C PRO A 607 16.72 41.80 -34.76
N ILE A 608 15.57 41.51 -35.38
CA ILE A 608 15.03 40.13 -35.48
C ILE A 608 15.77 39.33 -36.59
N GLU A 609 16.66 39.99 -37.32
CA GLU A 609 17.53 39.38 -38.32
C GLU A 609 18.74 38.73 -37.62
N GLY A 610 18.67 37.43 -37.35
CA GLY A 610 19.81 36.74 -36.70
C GLY A 610 19.60 35.36 -36.10
N GLY A 611 18.45 34.72 -36.29
CA GLY A 611 18.14 33.46 -35.60
C GLY A 611 17.78 33.71 -34.13
N PHE A 612 16.57 33.34 -33.76
CA PHE A 612 16.07 33.35 -32.39
C PHE A 612 15.95 31.90 -31.91
N GLY A 613 16.07 31.69 -30.59
CA GLY A 613 16.06 30.37 -29.98
C GLY A 613 14.81 29.53 -30.35
N THR A 614 14.92 28.22 -30.21
CA THR A 614 13.85 27.26 -30.55
C THR A 614 13.37 26.45 -29.35
N ASP A 615 13.78 26.82 -28.14
CA ASP A 615 13.50 26.05 -26.93
C ASP A 615 12.00 26.02 -26.62
N ASN A 616 11.31 27.14 -26.80
CA ASN A 616 9.88 27.24 -26.51
C ASN A 616 9.03 26.46 -27.52
N ILE A 617 9.38 26.51 -28.81
CA ILE A 617 8.65 25.72 -29.81
C ILE A 617 8.89 24.23 -29.65
N ALA A 618 10.00 23.80 -29.05
CA ALA A 618 10.19 22.39 -28.69
C ALA A 618 9.19 21.94 -27.61
N VAL A 619 8.94 22.79 -26.59
CA VAL A 619 7.93 22.54 -25.55
C VAL A 619 6.53 22.45 -26.16
N VAL A 620 6.15 23.45 -26.97
CA VAL A 620 4.84 23.48 -27.65
C VAL A 620 4.64 22.26 -28.55
N ASN A 621 5.69 21.86 -29.26
CA ASN A 621 5.66 20.69 -30.12
C ASN A 621 5.55 19.36 -29.37
N ALA A 622 6.11 19.25 -28.16
CA ALA A 622 5.89 18.07 -27.34
C ALA A 622 4.39 17.88 -27.05
N SER A 623 3.70 18.96 -26.69
CA SER A 623 2.25 18.94 -26.46
C SER A 623 1.45 18.67 -27.73
N LEU A 624 1.80 19.28 -28.87
CA LEU A 624 1.14 18.99 -30.15
C LEU A 624 1.34 17.53 -30.58
N SER A 625 2.54 16.99 -30.40
CA SER A 625 2.84 15.59 -30.70
C SER A 625 2.03 14.63 -29.82
N ALA A 626 1.81 14.98 -28.55
CA ALA A 626 1.00 14.19 -27.63
C ALA A 626 -0.48 14.11 -28.06
N LEU A 627 -0.98 15.12 -28.78
CA LEU A 627 -2.32 15.13 -29.36
C LEU A 627 -2.40 14.37 -30.70
N GLY A 628 -1.27 13.91 -31.25
CA GLY A 628 -1.20 13.45 -32.65
C GLY A 628 -1.42 14.57 -33.67
N SER A 629 -1.32 15.82 -33.24
CA SER A 629 -1.54 17.01 -34.06
C SER A 629 -0.31 17.35 -34.91
N GLU A 630 -0.53 18.12 -35.96
CA GLU A 630 0.56 18.63 -36.80
C GLU A 630 1.54 19.44 -35.94
N MET A 631 2.83 19.15 -36.04
CA MET A 631 3.85 19.88 -35.29
C MET A 631 3.93 21.33 -35.76
N ALA A 632 3.99 22.25 -34.82
CA ALA A 632 4.37 23.63 -35.07
C ALA A 632 5.85 23.80 -35.46
N SER A 633 6.61 22.72 -35.75
CA SER A 633 7.93 22.72 -36.41
C SER A 633 7.91 22.28 -37.89
N GLU A 634 6.82 21.71 -38.42
CA GLU A 634 6.61 21.66 -39.89
C GLU A 634 6.38 23.08 -40.48
N VAL A 635 6.22 24.05 -39.59
CA VAL A 635 6.29 25.52 -39.69
C VAL A 635 7.66 26.05 -40.17
N THR A 636 8.36 25.30 -41.02
CA THR A 636 9.46 25.85 -41.81
C THR A 636 8.98 26.89 -42.83
N ASN A 637 7.67 27.14 -42.92
CA ASN A 637 7.08 28.08 -43.84
C ASN A 637 5.72 28.55 -43.31
N LEU A 638 5.68 29.46 -42.34
CA LEU A 638 4.43 30.10 -41.93
C LEU A 638 4.34 31.54 -42.42
N TRP A 639 3.18 31.92 -42.93
CA TRP A 639 2.91 33.33 -43.16
C TRP A 639 2.76 34.09 -41.85
N LEU A 640 3.43 35.24 -41.80
CA LEU A 640 3.28 36.23 -40.73
C LEU A 640 2.42 37.38 -41.26
N SER A 641 1.91 38.23 -40.39
CA SER A 641 1.03 39.34 -40.78
C SER A 641 1.78 40.58 -41.28
N HIS A 642 3.07 40.47 -41.64
CA HIS A 642 3.94 41.59 -42.02
C HIS A 642 4.16 41.71 -43.53
N GLY A 643 3.76 42.83 -44.12
CA GLY A 643 4.04 43.20 -45.52
C GLY A 643 5.22 44.16 -45.66
N ASN A 644 5.90 44.16 -46.82
CA ASN A 644 6.87 45.21 -47.17
C ASN A 644 6.15 46.43 -47.79
N ALA A 645 6.74 47.62 -47.61
CA ALA A 645 6.31 48.87 -48.25
C ALA A 645 6.20 48.81 -49.79
N THR A 646 6.97 47.95 -50.44
CA THR A 646 6.83 47.68 -51.87
C THR A 646 6.02 46.40 -52.09
N PRO A 647 5.22 46.27 -53.17
CA PRO A 647 4.32 45.12 -53.40
C PRO A 647 5.03 43.75 -53.56
N ARG A 648 6.36 43.68 -53.41
CA ARG A 648 7.21 42.56 -53.82
C ARG A 648 7.46 41.50 -52.76
N TYR A 649 7.46 41.86 -51.48
CA TYR A 649 7.90 40.97 -50.41
C TYR A 649 6.97 40.97 -49.22
N ALA A 650 6.99 39.86 -48.49
CA ALA A 650 6.22 39.68 -47.29
C ALA A 650 6.88 38.57 -46.43
N TRP A 651 6.63 38.59 -45.13
CA TRP A 651 7.39 37.90 -44.08
C TRP A 651 6.92 36.50 -43.71
N TYR A 652 7.85 35.56 -43.58
CA TYR A 652 7.53 34.21 -43.14
C TYR A 652 8.49 33.68 -42.07
N GLY A 653 7.97 32.85 -41.19
CA GLY A 653 8.77 32.13 -40.20
C GLY A 653 9.33 30.82 -40.75
N GLN A 654 10.61 30.54 -40.46
CA GLN A 654 11.27 29.27 -40.73
C GLN A 654 12.38 28.99 -39.71
N SER A 655 12.27 27.91 -38.95
CA SER A 655 13.37 27.37 -38.12
C SER A 655 14.05 28.41 -37.23
N GLY A 656 13.27 29.20 -36.49
CA GLY A 656 13.80 30.25 -35.63
C GLY A 656 14.38 31.45 -36.41
N THR A 657 14.05 31.59 -37.69
CA THR A 657 14.44 32.74 -38.51
C THR A 657 13.21 33.33 -39.19
N ILE A 658 13.29 34.61 -39.57
CA ILE A 658 12.30 35.23 -40.43
C ILE A 658 12.91 35.51 -41.80
N GLY A 659 12.23 35.05 -42.85
CA GLY A 659 12.58 35.32 -44.23
C GLY A 659 11.53 36.20 -44.91
N ILE A 660 11.85 36.65 -46.13
CA ILE A 660 10.95 37.46 -46.95
C ILE A 660 10.74 36.86 -48.34
N THR A 661 9.48 36.56 -48.69
CA THR A 661 9.08 36.15 -50.05
C THR A 661 7.57 36.30 -50.23
N LYS A 662 7.11 36.50 -51.47
CA LYS A 662 5.69 36.35 -51.87
C LYS A 662 5.46 35.23 -52.89
N SER A 663 6.53 34.62 -53.42
CA SER A 663 6.46 33.69 -54.55
C SER A 663 6.41 32.22 -54.17
N ALA A 664 6.40 31.90 -52.87
CA ALA A 664 6.34 30.53 -52.36
C ALA A 664 5.03 30.31 -51.61
N SER A 665 4.44 29.12 -51.72
CA SER A 665 3.30 28.74 -50.90
C SER A 665 3.76 28.37 -49.50
N LYS A 666 3.04 28.83 -48.48
CA LYS A 666 3.35 28.62 -47.06
C LYS A 666 2.07 28.37 -46.26
N ASN A 667 2.19 27.72 -45.11
CA ASN A 667 1.06 27.43 -44.24
C ASN A 667 0.61 28.69 -43.49
N VAL A 668 -0.64 28.66 -43.03
CA VAL A 668 -1.16 29.64 -42.07
C VAL A 668 -1.43 28.87 -40.79
N ARG A 669 -0.77 29.27 -39.70
CA ARG A 669 -1.00 28.74 -38.37
C ARG A 669 -1.52 29.88 -37.52
N PRO A 670 -2.84 29.96 -37.31
CA PRO A 670 -3.41 31.04 -36.52
C PRO A 670 -2.96 30.99 -35.06
N ILE A 671 -2.89 32.15 -34.44
CA ILE A 671 -2.76 32.28 -32.99
C ILE A 671 -3.96 33.05 -32.45
N LEU A 672 -4.17 32.98 -31.15
CA LEU A 672 -5.16 33.78 -30.44
C LEU A 672 -4.59 34.30 -29.13
N ALA A 673 -5.25 35.32 -28.59
CA ALA A 673 -5.06 35.80 -27.23
C ALA A 673 -6.23 35.33 -26.34
N PHE A 674 -5.91 34.89 -25.12
CA PHE A 674 -6.86 34.36 -24.14
C PHE A 674 -6.68 35.03 -22.77
#